data_AF-A0A1M6RTQ9-F1
#
_entry.id   AF-A0A1M6RTQ9-F1
#
_cell.length_a   1.000
_cell.length_b   1.000
_cell.length_c   1.000
_cell.angle_alpha   90.00
_cell.angle_beta   90.00
_cell.angle_gamma   90.00
#
_symmetry.space_group_name_H-M   'P 1'
#
loop_
_entity.id
_entity.type
_entity.pdbx_description
1 polymer ?
#
loop_
_entity_poly.entity_id
_entity_poly.type
_entity_poly.pdbx_seq_one_letter_code
_entity_poly.pdbx_strand_id
1 'polypeptide(L)'
;MNKKLFSRKHAAVAAFASLSFGLMAGCSDDAANTVQPVVDPIGTANPCMYDGYTAVAGTNGETICMDAEGNIGFWINTDGSYGFPEAAVDPCNGLTSMVGDDGTTYCFDETGAVVTPSETNSSETKDPSATEVASSSSVADTPVVTSSSSTEVAVVTTCAEADGSIVNQNTVIKGADGSTYMYNSNCVKITLSEPASSSSVVIPIPVSSSSAVIPAVKSSSSTAIPAGNSSASEVTPPASSASVVTPVASSSSANQTQSSSSAYISESNGNSPAIAYAASGATVTNNNGCVTVSGGEVVISCAGEYDFSGSYKAADAQIRVNSPKADSGVYLNLKGLTLENTVDAPIYVQQASKAFVVAKKETVNTLSDASTRTKSFTYQNSNGETKVDTTGAAIYAKDDLTIKGAGTLTINGNYNNGIQCSNDLRFRGETVVNVTAKNNGVKGKGMVDIEKGTFTIAATSGDGIKSDEYTVNGTDTTITEGKGIVNIKGGTINITKAGDDGIQAFNAIMISDSISEPAINVTSTGKGVSSDNHIYINGGKVTVTSGDDGVHSNMNIYFNGGYTTITAKGNDGVHADSTLYVNDGTIYVKESYEGLEAWYIRVSGGATEVHATDDAWNAAGGKDGSGNTTPGGGNNWGWMGAPGGMGGWGGMSSGSGTLIVTGGHHYLNVGSGDTDGMDSNGELTVSGGVVIVECQLSGGMGGSFDSDGTATLSSKTVLGFSPSTSEAGTNYNVSFSSSGFYGNSSIAFKPAISGSKMVSTNGTPSAVSNTSSYSKNFTFPGGRIVYYNN
;
A
#
# COMPACT_ATOMS: atom_id res chain seq x y z
N MET A 1 -55.32 19.49 -46.16
CA MET A 1 -54.14 19.74 -45.29
C MET A 1 -54.63 19.87 -43.85
N ASN A 2 -53.98 19.33 -42.82
CA ASN A 2 -53.40 17.97 -42.69
C ASN A 2 -53.59 17.51 -41.23
N LYS A 3 -53.51 16.20 -40.97
CA LYS A 3 -54.12 15.55 -39.79
C LYS A 3 -53.50 15.96 -38.43
N LYS A 4 -54.35 16.11 -37.42
CA LYS A 4 -54.05 15.91 -35.99
C LYS A 4 -54.99 14.83 -35.42
N LEU A 5 -54.50 14.12 -34.40
CA LEU A 5 -55.13 13.26 -33.38
C LEU A 5 -56.51 12.61 -33.63
N PHE A 6 -56.61 11.32 -33.31
CA PHE A 6 -57.84 10.65 -32.82
C PHE A 6 -57.47 9.63 -31.72
N SER A 7 -58.44 9.14 -30.92
CA SER A 7 -58.15 8.53 -29.60
C SER A 7 -58.99 7.30 -29.19
N ARG A 8 -58.34 6.41 -28.41
CA ARG A 8 -58.85 5.52 -27.33
C ARG A 8 -59.90 4.41 -27.63
N LYS A 9 -60.03 3.50 -26.62
CA LYS A 9 -61.11 2.51 -26.30
C LYS A 9 -61.08 1.17 -27.08
N HIS A 10 -61.37 -0.02 -26.51
CA HIS A 10 -61.44 -0.56 -25.11
C HIS A 10 -60.56 -1.87 -25.09
N ALA A 11 -60.53 -2.87 -24.19
CA ALA A 11 -61.16 -3.31 -22.90
C ALA A 11 -60.13 -4.28 -22.22
N ALA A 12 -60.09 -4.66 -20.92
CA ALA A 12 -61.01 -4.71 -19.76
C ALA A 12 -61.77 -6.06 -19.53
N VAL A 13 -61.19 -6.97 -18.73
CA VAL A 13 -61.77 -8.21 -18.12
C VAL A 13 -61.15 -8.46 -16.72
N ALA A 14 -61.89 -9.03 -15.76
CA ALA A 14 -61.45 -9.44 -14.41
C ALA A 14 -62.39 -10.54 -13.85
N ALA A 15 -62.19 -11.24 -12.71
CA ALA A 15 -61.16 -11.17 -11.66
C ALA A 15 -60.65 -12.62 -11.31
N PHE A 16 -60.63 -13.22 -10.10
CA PHE A 16 -61.06 -12.89 -8.72
C PHE A 16 -60.42 -13.86 -7.67
N ALA A 17 -60.29 -13.41 -6.41
CA ALA A 17 -60.37 -14.16 -5.13
C ALA A 17 -59.43 -15.37 -4.81
N SER A 18 -58.38 -15.09 -4.04
CA SER A 18 -58.11 -15.52 -2.63
C SER A 18 -58.75 -16.79 -1.99
N LEU A 19 -58.08 -17.26 -0.91
CA LEU A 19 -58.36 -18.34 0.09
C LEU A 19 -57.54 -19.63 -0.13
N SER A 20 -57.11 -20.39 0.89
CA SER A 20 -57.25 -20.25 2.37
C SER A 20 -56.17 -21.02 3.16
N PHE A 21 -56.07 -20.77 4.47
CA PHE A 21 -55.28 -21.54 5.45
C PHE A 21 -55.59 -23.06 5.47
N GLY A 22 -54.62 -23.86 5.91
CA GLY A 22 -54.80 -25.25 6.32
C GLY A 22 -53.90 -25.58 7.52
N LEU A 23 -54.50 -26.07 8.62
CA LEU A 23 -53.80 -26.37 9.88
C LEU A 23 -53.87 -27.88 10.16
N MET A 24 -52.78 -28.47 10.68
CA MET A 24 -52.77 -29.80 11.29
C MET A 24 -51.68 -29.87 12.37
N ALA A 25 -51.95 -30.59 13.46
CA ALA A 25 -51.05 -30.78 14.60
C ALA A 25 -50.98 -32.26 15.00
N GLY A 26 -49.87 -32.72 15.58
CA GLY A 26 -49.60 -34.14 15.79
C GLY A 26 -48.46 -34.48 16.76
N CYS A 27 -48.62 -34.05 18.01
CA CYS A 27 -48.08 -34.55 19.30
C CYS A 27 -46.77 -35.39 19.41
N SER A 28 -46.08 -35.12 20.53
CA SER A 28 -45.33 -36.07 21.40
C SER A 28 -43.81 -36.16 21.25
N ASP A 29 -43.13 -35.33 22.04
CA ASP A 29 -42.09 -35.67 23.02
C ASP A 29 -41.23 -36.93 22.80
N ASP A 30 -39.91 -36.73 22.72
CA ASP A 30 -39.01 -37.21 23.79
C ASP A 30 -37.78 -36.28 23.93
N ALA A 31 -37.13 -36.24 25.09
CA ALA A 31 -36.24 -35.12 25.46
C ALA A 31 -34.73 -35.43 25.42
N ALA A 32 -33.94 -34.48 24.88
CA ALA A 32 -32.48 -34.44 25.02
C ALA A 32 -32.03 -33.03 25.44
N ASN A 33 -31.25 -32.95 26.53
CA ASN A 33 -30.95 -31.70 27.23
C ASN A 33 -29.81 -30.90 26.56
N THR A 34 -30.11 -29.71 26.05
CA THR A 34 -29.10 -28.71 25.62
C THR A 34 -29.39 -27.35 26.24
N VAL A 35 -28.37 -26.72 26.80
CA VAL A 35 -28.48 -25.41 27.46
C VAL A 35 -28.69 -24.34 26.40
N GLN A 36 -29.81 -23.63 26.47
CA GLN A 36 -30.06 -22.44 25.65
C GLN A 36 -29.12 -21.30 26.09
N PRO A 37 -28.49 -20.56 25.16
CA PRO A 37 -27.89 -19.28 25.50
C PRO A 37 -28.99 -18.29 25.92
N VAL A 38 -28.66 -17.38 26.83
CA VAL A 38 -29.57 -16.29 27.22
C VAL A 38 -29.65 -15.30 26.05
N VAL A 39 -30.86 -15.02 25.58
CA VAL A 39 -31.13 -13.97 24.59
C VAL A 39 -31.35 -12.66 25.33
N ASP A 40 -30.48 -11.68 25.11
CA ASP A 40 -30.60 -10.32 25.64
C ASP A 40 -31.03 -9.36 24.51
N PRO A 41 -31.99 -8.42 24.71
CA PRO A 41 -32.77 -7.86 23.60
C PRO A 41 -32.31 -6.48 23.10
N ILE A 42 -31.03 -6.33 22.70
CA ILE A 42 -30.62 -5.32 21.71
C ILE A 42 -29.71 -6.01 20.68
N GLY A 43 -30.11 -5.98 19.41
CA GLY A 43 -29.27 -6.45 18.31
C GLY A 43 -28.31 -5.35 17.86
N THR A 44 -27.03 -5.50 18.18
CA THR A 44 -25.92 -4.72 17.61
C THR A 44 -25.00 -5.64 16.82
N ALA A 45 -24.41 -5.14 15.73
CA ALA A 45 -23.36 -5.85 15.02
C ALA A 45 -22.08 -5.84 15.87
N ASN A 46 -21.20 -6.84 15.67
CA ASN A 46 -19.86 -6.83 16.25
C ASN A 46 -19.10 -5.58 15.73
N PRO A 47 -18.69 -4.64 16.60
CA PRO A 47 -18.12 -3.36 16.17
C PRO A 47 -16.68 -3.48 15.63
N CYS A 48 -15.98 -4.58 15.85
CA CYS A 48 -14.62 -4.81 15.32
C CYS A 48 -14.62 -5.37 13.87
N MET A 49 -15.80 -5.68 13.30
CA MET A 49 -15.91 -6.38 12.00
C MET A 49 -15.40 -5.60 10.77
N TYR A 50 -15.26 -4.28 10.84
CA TYR A 50 -14.99 -3.46 9.66
C TYR A 50 -13.54 -3.51 9.17
N ASP A 51 -12.58 -3.76 10.06
CA ASP A 51 -11.14 -3.79 9.74
C ASP A 51 -10.52 -5.20 9.85
N GLY A 52 -11.34 -6.26 9.96
CA GLY A 52 -10.88 -7.64 10.09
C GLY A 52 -10.50 -8.09 11.51
N TYR A 53 -10.85 -7.31 12.54
CA TYR A 53 -10.50 -7.59 13.94
C TYR A 53 -11.55 -8.47 14.64
N THR A 54 -11.08 -9.35 15.54
CA THR A 54 -11.92 -10.16 16.43
C THR A 54 -12.28 -9.36 17.69
N ALA A 55 -13.57 -9.26 18.01
CA ALA A 55 -14.03 -8.66 19.26
C ALA A 55 -13.90 -9.62 20.45
N VAL A 56 -13.34 -9.10 21.55
CA VAL A 56 -13.25 -9.76 22.85
C VAL A 56 -13.76 -8.80 23.92
N ALA A 57 -14.58 -9.27 24.85
CA ALA A 57 -15.04 -8.46 25.98
C ALA A 57 -13.89 -8.25 26.99
N GLY A 58 -13.54 -7.00 27.25
CA GLY A 58 -12.57 -6.60 28.25
C GLY A 58 -13.12 -6.64 29.69
N THR A 59 -12.24 -6.52 30.67
CA THR A 59 -12.56 -6.76 32.09
C THR A 59 -13.42 -5.68 32.74
N ASN A 60 -13.53 -4.48 32.16
CA ASN A 60 -14.35 -3.38 32.70
C ASN A 60 -15.57 -3.06 31.81
N GLY A 61 -15.82 -3.90 30.78
CA GLY A 61 -16.95 -3.77 29.85
C GLY A 61 -16.60 -3.17 28.48
N GLU A 62 -15.36 -2.70 28.29
CA GLU A 62 -14.82 -2.33 26.99
C GLU A 62 -14.85 -3.50 25.98
N THR A 63 -14.96 -3.18 24.68
CA THR A 63 -14.78 -4.16 23.59
C THR A 63 -13.36 -4.02 23.05
N ILE A 64 -12.55 -5.06 23.18
CA ILE A 64 -11.19 -5.11 22.67
C ILE A 64 -11.22 -5.68 21.25
N CYS A 65 -10.65 -4.96 20.28
CA CYS A 65 -10.51 -5.40 18.90
C CYS A 65 -9.10 -5.95 18.67
N MET A 66 -9.00 -7.27 18.45
CA MET A 66 -7.74 -8.00 18.26
C MET A 66 -7.50 -8.36 16.79
N ASP A 67 -6.27 -8.26 16.32
CA ASP A 67 -5.89 -8.64 14.94
C ASP A 67 -5.94 -10.18 14.73
N ALA A 68 -5.60 -10.65 13.52
CA ALA A 68 -5.60 -12.07 13.20
C ALA A 68 -4.53 -12.87 13.98
N GLU A 69 -3.49 -12.19 14.44
CA GLU A 69 -2.37 -12.70 15.23
C GLU A 69 -2.65 -12.72 16.74
N GLY A 70 -3.66 -11.98 17.21
CA GLY A 70 -4.11 -11.90 18.60
C GLY A 70 -3.59 -10.70 19.39
N ASN A 71 -2.95 -9.72 18.75
CA ASN A 71 -2.56 -8.46 19.38
C ASN A 71 -3.75 -7.50 19.48
N ILE A 72 -3.75 -6.60 20.46
CA ILE A 72 -4.76 -5.54 20.55
C ILE A 72 -4.43 -4.44 19.54
N GLY A 73 -5.29 -4.22 18.55
CA GLY A 73 -5.19 -3.04 17.68
C GLY A 73 -5.72 -1.80 18.39
N PHE A 74 -6.95 -1.90 18.91
CA PHE A 74 -7.64 -0.85 19.66
C PHE A 74 -8.70 -1.45 20.59
N TRP A 75 -9.27 -0.62 21.46
CA TRP A 75 -10.46 -0.97 22.22
C TRP A 75 -11.50 0.17 22.19
N ILE A 76 -12.75 -0.19 22.44
CA ILE A 76 -13.91 0.72 22.51
C ILE A 76 -14.43 0.68 23.96
N ASN A 77 -14.39 1.81 24.64
CA ASN A 77 -14.87 2.00 26.00
C ASN A 77 -16.40 1.92 26.08
N THR A 78 -16.95 1.74 27.28
CA THR A 78 -18.40 1.61 27.52
C THR A 78 -19.22 2.87 27.24
N ASP A 79 -18.56 4.02 27.00
CA ASP A 79 -19.18 5.28 26.56
C ASP A 79 -19.09 5.50 25.03
N GLY A 80 -18.44 4.61 24.29
CA GLY A 80 -18.23 4.70 22.85
C GLY A 80 -16.94 5.41 22.40
N SER A 81 -16.13 5.92 23.33
CA SER A 81 -14.78 6.40 23.03
C SER A 81 -13.81 5.24 22.73
N TYR A 82 -12.68 5.51 22.07
CA TYR A 82 -11.69 4.49 21.68
C TYR A 82 -10.31 4.74 22.31
N GLY A 83 -9.46 3.70 22.33
CA GLY A 83 -8.08 3.76 22.81
C GLY A 83 -7.16 2.75 22.12
N PHE A 84 -5.85 3.02 22.16
CA PHE A 84 -4.79 2.27 21.50
C PHE A 84 -3.68 1.89 22.51
N PRO A 85 -2.98 0.75 22.32
CA PRO A 85 -1.91 0.35 23.24
C PRO A 85 -0.71 1.30 23.21
N GLU A 86 -0.19 1.62 24.41
CA GLU A 86 1.00 2.46 24.57
C GLU A 86 2.31 1.66 24.34
N ALA A 87 3.40 2.39 24.14
CA ALA A 87 4.63 1.92 23.51
C ALA A 87 5.77 1.53 24.45
N ALA A 88 6.69 0.70 23.94
CA ALA A 88 7.99 0.44 24.55
C ALA A 88 9.04 1.49 24.13
N VAL A 89 9.88 1.89 25.09
CA VAL A 89 10.93 2.91 24.92
C VAL A 89 12.18 2.30 24.28
N ASP A 90 12.76 3.00 23.30
CA ASP A 90 14.05 2.66 22.70
C ASP A 90 15.22 2.84 23.72
N PRO A 91 15.95 1.78 24.09
CA PRO A 91 17.05 1.86 25.04
C PRO A 91 18.31 2.56 24.49
N CYS A 92 18.41 2.76 23.17
CA CYS A 92 19.55 3.37 22.50
C CYS A 92 19.26 4.78 21.93
N ASN A 93 18.03 5.28 22.05
CA ASN A 93 17.61 6.64 21.71
C ASN A 93 18.11 7.10 20.31
N GLY A 94 17.86 6.28 19.29
CA GLY A 94 18.25 6.52 17.89
C GLY A 94 19.66 6.08 17.50
N LEU A 95 20.46 5.51 18.41
CA LEU A 95 21.74 4.86 18.10
C LEU A 95 21.56 3.41 17.63
N THR A 96 22.53 2.89 16.88
CA THR A 96 22.52 1.49 16.41
C THR A 96 22.58 0.54 17.61
N SER A 97 21.63 -0.40 17.70
CA SER A 97 21.58 -1.38 18.79
C SER A 97 21.94 -2.79 18.32
N MET A 98 22.68 -3.53 19.15
CA MET A 98 22.89 -4.98 19.00
C MET A 98 22.75 -5.67 20.35
N VAL A 99 22.30 -6.92 20.35
CA VAL A 99 22.19 -7.75 21.54
C VAL A 99 23.39 -8.70 21.60
N GLY A 100 24.08 -8.73 22.72
CA GLY A 100 25.16 -9.68 22.99
C GLY A 100 24.63 -11.09 23.30
N ASP A 101 25.49 -12.10 23.14
CA ASP A 101 25.25 -13.46 23.61
C ASP A 101 25.14 -13.61 25.14
N ASP A 102 25.47 -12.54 25.89
CA ASP A 102 25.19 -12.37 27.31
C ASP A 102 23.77 -11.84 27.62
N GLY A 103 23.01 -11.44 26.59
CA GLY A 103 21.69 -10.82 26.70
C GLY A 103 21.69 -9.30 26.93
N THR A 104 22.85 -8.65 26.90
CA THR A 104 22.96 -7.18 27.08
C THR A 104 22.72 -6.46 25.76
N THR A 105 21.89 -5.42 25.75
CA THR A 105 21.79 -4.49 24.61
C THR A 105 22.94 -3.49 24.65
N TYR A 106 23.72 -3.44 23.57
CA TYR A 106 24.80 -2.49 23.35
C TYR A 106 24.38 -1.45 22.30
N CYS A 107 24.59 -0.18 22.61
CA CYS A 107 24.32 0.95 21.73
C CYS A 107 25.63 1.46 21.11
N PHE A 108 25.64 1.76 19.82
CA PHE A 108 26.83 2.13 19.06
C PHE A 108 26.66 3.44 18.29
N ASP A 109 27.73 4.24 18.26
CA ASP A 109 27.81 5.46 17.45
C ASP A 109 28.12 5.17 15.97
N GLU A 110 28.19 6.23 15.15
CA GLU A 110 28.53 6.15 13.72
C GLU A 110 29.95 5.64 13.42
N THR A 111 30.81 5.52 14.43
CA THR A 111 32.17 4.95 14.33
C THR A 111 32.22 3.47 14.73
N GLY A 112 31.14 2.93 15.30
CA GLY A 112 31.05 1.56 15.80
C GLY A 112 31.59 1.38 17.23
N ALA A 113 31.69 2.45 18.01
CA ALA A 113 32.11 2.40 19.42
C ALA A 113 30.90 2.35 20.37
N VAL A 114 31.02 1.63 21.50
CA VAL A 114 29.94 1.51 22.50
C VAL A 114 29.71 2.82 23.25
N VAL A 115 28.46 3.29 23.22
CA VAL A 115 27.97 4.41 24.04
C VAL A 115 27.21 3.85 25.24
N THR A 116 27.65 4.17 26.47
CA THR A 116 26.94 3.79 27.69
C THR A 116 25.80 4.77 28.00
N PRO A 117 24.54 4.30 28.21
CA PRO A 117 23.41 5.16 28.53
C PRO A 117 23.46 5.69 29.97
N SER A 118 24.33 6.68 30.21
CA SER A 118 24.51 7.31 31.52
C SER A 118 24.90 8.81 31.49
N GLU A 119 25.24 9.41 30.35
CA GLU A 119 25.80 10.78 30.30
C GLU A 119 24.88 11.85 29.68
N THR A 120 23.68 11.48 29.22
CA THR A 120 22.70 12.41 28.62
C THR A 120 21.64 12.95 29.60
N ASN A 121 21.73 12.63 30.90
CA ASN A 121 20.69 12.99 31.87
C ASN A 121 21.26 13.61 33.17
N SER A 122 21.79 14.84 33.07
CA SER A 122 22.25 15.64 34.21
C SER A 122 21.50 16.98 34.34
N SER A 123 20.18 16.90 34.47
CA SER A 123 19.34 18.05 34.86
C SER A 123 19.49 18.35 36.36
N GLU A 124 20.52 19.11 36.76
CA GLU A 124 20.65 19.59 38.15
C GLU A 124 19.62 20.70 38.46
N THR A 125 18.38 20.30 38.77
CA THR A 125 17.38 21.20 39.36
C THR A 125 17.73 21.49 40.82
N LYS A 126 18.48 22.58 41.07
CA LYS A 126 18.90 22.98 42.42
C LYS A 126 17.96 24.04 43.04
N ASP A 127 16.96 23.57 43.78
CA ASP A 127 16.01 24.40 44.54
C ASP A 127 16.71 25.20 45.68
N PRO A 128 16.57 26.54 45.74
CA PRO A 128 17.30 27.38 46.70
C PRO A 128 16.57 27.60 48.03
N SER A 129 16.51 26.61 48.94
CA SER A 129 16.08 26.85 50.32
C SER A 129 16.72 25.97 51.42
N ALA A 130 18.02 26.17 51.71
CA ALA A 130 18.62 25.73 52.98
C ALA A 130 19.74 26.72 53.42
N THR A 131 19.65 27.23 54.66
CA THR A 131 20.62 28.18 55.23
C THR A 131 21.43 27.51 56.33
N GLU A 132 22.76 27.61 56.33
CA GLU A 132 23.56 28.06 57.50
C GLU A 132 25.07 28.28 57.19
N VAL A 133 25.54 29.50 57.45
CA VAL A 133 26.81 29.91 58.10
C VAL A 133 28.19 29.35 57.65
N ALA A 134 28.89 30.16 56.83
CA ALA A 134 30.33 30.58 56.92
C ALA A 134 31.51 29.54 56.91
N SER A 135 32.78 29.86 56.59
CA SER A 135 33.49 31.16 56.53
C SER A 135 34.76 31.20 55.62
N SER A 136 34.96 32.33 54.93
CA SER A 136 36.21 33.03 54.50
C SER A 136 37.56 32.33 54.13
N SER A 137 38.06 32.60 52.90
CA SER A 137 39.42 33.12 52.50
C SER A 137 39.79 32.69 51.05
N SER A 138 39.91 33.55 50.01
CA SER A 138 40.98 34.52 49.62
C SER A 138 42.33 33.87 49.21
N VAL A 139 43.06 34.22 48.13
CA VAL A 139 43.30 35.52 47.44
C VAL A 139 43.43 35.34 45.88
N ALA A 140 43.81 36.39 45.13
CA ALA A 140 44.16 36.44 43.68
C ALA A 140 45.54 35.76 43.33
N ASP A 141 46.12 35.74 42.12
CA ASP A 141 46.15 36.75 41.02
C ASP A 141 46.69 36.22 39.65
N THR A 142 46.32 36.89 38.55
CA THR A 142 46.85 36.96 37.14
C THR A 142 47.25 35.70 36.30
N PRO A 143 47.26 35.81 34.93
CA PRO A 143 47.31 34.64 34.04
C PRO A 143 48.67 34.31 33.39
N VAL A 144 48.78 33.10 32.83
CA VAL A 144 49.85 32.67 31.92
C VAL A 144 49.24 32.11 30.63
N VAL A 145 49.69 32.59 29.47
CA VAL A 145 49.39 32.00 28.16
C VAL A 145 50.63 31.28 27.65
N THR A 146 50.55 29.95 27.56
CA THR A 146 51.51 29.11 26.83
C THR A 146 50.75 28.07 26.01
N SER A 147 51.13 27.92 24.75
CA SER A 147 50.45 27.07 23.77
C SER A 147 50.65 25.58 24.02
N SER A 148 49.55 24.81 24.01
CA SER A 148 49.58 23.37 23.76
C SER A 148 48.32 22.95 23.00
N SER A 149 48.47 22.51 21.75
CA SER A 149 47.43 21.80 21.01
C SER A 149 47.30 20.38 21.54
N SER A 150 46.38 20.15 22.47
CA SER A 150 46.02 18.80 22.91
C SER A 150 44.99 18.19 21.97
N THR A 151 45.46 17.49 20.93
CA THR A 151 44.66 16.40 20.36
C THR A 151 44.45 15.37 21.45
N GLU A 152 43.20 15.16 21.85
CA GLU A 152 42.85 14.14 22.82
C GLU A 152 43.06 12.77 22.18
N VAL A 153 44.19 12.12 22.51
CA VAL A 153 44.49 10.78 22.04
C VAL A 153 43.66 9.82 22.90
N ALA A 154 42.55 9.35 22.35
CA ALA A 154 41.73 8.31 22.96
C ALA A 154 42.63 7.14 23.39
N VAL A 155 42.49 6.71 24.65
CA VAL A 155 43.28 5.59 25.18
C VAL A 155 42.69 4.29 24.63
N VAL A 156 43.19 3.87 23.46
CA VAL A 156 42.76 2.66 22.78
C VAL A 156 43.21 1.44 23.60
N THR A 157 42.32 0.97 24.47
CA THR A 157 42.52 -0.28 25.22
C THR A 157 42.27 -1.45 24.27
N THR A 158 43.17 -2.42 24.26
CA THR A 158 43.18 -3.52 23.28
C THR A 158 43.20 -4.89 23.95
N CYS A 159 42.68 -5.88 23.22
CA CYS A 159 42.67 -7.29 23.58
C CYS A 159 43.41 -8.12 22.53
N ALA A 160 43.82 -9.33 22.90
CA ALA A 160 44.42 -10.30 21.98
C ALA A 160 43.43 -11.42 21.64
N GLU A 161 43.28 -11.70 20.35
CA GLU A 161 42.57 -12.89 19.84
C GLU A 161 43.43 -14.15 20.01
N ALA A 162 42.80 -15.32 19.87
CA ALA A 162 43.48 -16.61 20.01
C ALA A 162 44.51 -16.91 18.89
N ASP A 163 44.48 -16.15 17.79
CA ASP A 163 45.46 -16.20 16.70
C ASP A 163 46.66 -15.24 16.89
N GLY A 164 46.63 -14.42 17.95
CA GLY A 164 47.64 -13.40 18.24
C GLY A 164 47.42 -12.03 17.59
N SER A 165 46.29 -11.82 16.88
CA SER A 165 45.90 -10.49 16.43
C SER A 165 45.44 -9.60 17.60
N ILE A 166 45.60 -8.29 17.44
CA ILE A 166 45.28 -7.29 18.46
C ILE A 166 44.08 -6.48 17.99
N VAL A 167 43.04 -6.38 18.83
CA VAL A 167 41.76 -5.75 18.52
C VAL A 167 41.37 -4.73 19.59
N ASN A 168 40.59 -3.72 19.21
CA ASN A 168 40.13 -2.68 20.15
C ASN A 168 39.01 -3.23 21.06
N GLN A 169 39.00 -2.79 22.32
CA GLN A 169 37.84 -2.96 23.19
C GLN A 169 36.66 -2.07 22.73
N ASN A 170 35.44 -2.46 23.11
CA ASN A 170 34.21 -1.70 22.95
C ASN A 170 33.96 -1.18 21.51
N THR A 171 34.45 -1.91 20.51
CA THR A 171 34.33 -1.59 19.08
C THR A 171 33.74 -2.80 18.34
N VAL A 172 32.84 -2.59 17.39
CA VAL A 172 32.30 -3.67 16.54
C VAL A 172 33.38 -4.23 15.62
N ILE A 173 33.54 -5.56 15.62
CA ILE A 173 34.50 -6.31 14.79
C ILE A 173 33.73 -7.31 13.93
N LYS A 174 34.11 -7.47 12.66
CA LYS A 174 33.53 -8.45 11.75
C LYS A 174 34.52 -9.59 11.47
N GLY A 175 34.11 -10.81 11.76
CA GLY A 175 34.89 -12.03 11.54
C GLY A 175 35.01 -12.40 10.06
N ALA A 176 36.05 -13.16 9.73
CA ALA A 176 36.29 -13.69 8.38
C ALA A 176 35.25 -14.75 7.94
N ASP A 177 34.47 -15.27 8.88
CA ASP A 177 33.30 -16.13 8.69
C ASP A 177 31.99 -15.34 8.49
N GLY A 178 32.03 -14.00 8.60
CA GLY A 178 30.89 -13.11 8.51
C GLY A 178 30.21 -12.79 9.84
N SER A 179 30.64 -13.39 10.96
CA SER A 179 30.13 -13.09 12.30
C SER A 179 30.40 -11.64 12.73
N THR A 180 29.58 -11.10 13.61
CA THR A 180 29.81 -9.80 14.26
C THR A 180 30.08 -10.04 15.75
N TYR A 181 31.08 -9.39 16.32
CA TYR A 181 31.43 -9.54 17.74
C TYR A 181 32.18 -8.30 18.26
N MET A 182 32.43 -8.28 19.56
CA MET A 182 33.17 -7.21 20.25
C MET A 182 33.95 -7.79 21.42
N TYR A 183 35.02 -7.11 21.85
CA TYR A 183 35.68 -7.37 23.14
C TYR A 183 35.24 -6.34 24.17
N ASN A 184 34.72 -6.78 25.31
CA ASN A 184 34.41 -5.87 26.42
C ASN A 184 35.68 -5.44 27.19
N SER A 185 35.51 -4.57 28.18
CA SER A 185 36.60 -4.04 29.03
C SER A 185 37.43 -5.10 29.77
N ASN A 186 36.90 -6.31 29.96
CA ASN A 186 37.58 -7.45 30.58
C ASN A 186 38.23 -8.40 29.54
N CYS A 187 38.27 -8.01 28.27
CA CYS A 187 38.69 -8.85 27.14
C CYS A 187 37.91 -10.17 26.97
N VAL A 188 36.62 -10.18 27.35
CA VAL A 188 35.70 -11.25 26.95
C VAL A 188 35.14 -10.91 25.56
N LYS A 189 35.21 -11.87 24.63
CA LYS A 189 34.58 -11.80 23.31
C LYS A 189 33.08 -12.06 23.47
N ILE A 190 32.28 -11.11 23.02
CA ILE A 190 30.80 -11.13 23.01
C ILE A 190 30.37 -11.21 21.56
N THR A 191 29.61 -12.25 21.18
CA THR A 191 29.00 -12.33 19.84
C THR A 191 27.83 -11.35 19.79
N LEU A 192 27.77 -10.53 18.74
CA LEU A 192 26.73 -9.53 18.56
C LEU A 192 25.75 -9.98 17.48
N SER A 193 24.46 -10.00 17.81
CA SER A 193 23.37 -10.14 16.86
C SER A 193 22.54 -8.86 16.79
N GLU A 194 21.97 -8.57 15.63
CA GLU A 194 20.87 -7.61 15.53
C GLU A 194 19.72 -8.05 16.46
N PRO A 195 19.01 -7.12 17.13
CA PRO A 195 17.91 -7.46 18.03
C PRO A 195 16.83 -8.24 17.26
N ALA A 196 16.53 -9.46 17.72
CA ALA A 196 15.55 -10.31 17.06
C ALA A 196 14.16 -9.67 17.08
N SER A 197 13.53 -9.55 15.91
CA SER A 197 12.12 -9.14 15.79
C SER A 197 11.24 -10.05 16.66
N SER A 198 10.40 -9.43 17.50
CA SER A 198 9.89 -9.98 18.74
C SER A 198 9.25 -11.38 18.61
N SER A 199 10.00 -12.40 19.03
CA SER A 199 9.56 -13.79 19.04
C SER A 199 9.19 -14.23 20.46
N SER A 200 7.88 -14.21 20.76
CA SER A 200 7.20 -14.95 21.82
C SER A 200 7.88 -15.06 23.21
N VAL A 201 7.49 -14.17 24.14
CA VAL A 201 7.73 -14.40 25.58
C VAL A 201 6.85 -15.57 26.07
N VAL A 202 7.42 -16.76 26.19
CA VAL A 202 6.73 -17.93 26.73
C VAL A 202 6.59 -17.81 28.25
N ILE A 203 5.36 -17.59 28.74
CA ILE A 203 5.04 -17.73 30.17
C ILE A 203 4.89 -19.23 30.49
N PRO A 204 5.74 -19.82 31.36
CA PRO A 204 5.69 -21.26 31.63
C PRO A 204 4.55 -21.61 32.59
N ILE A 205 3.44 -22.13 32.06
CA ILE A 205 2.35 -22.72 32.86
C ILE A 205 2.79 -24.10 33.38
N PRO A 206 2.83 -24.34 34.71
CA PRO A 206 3.29 -25.62 35.26
C PRO A 206 2.23 -26.71 35.12
N VAL A 207 2.41 -27.62 34.16
CA VAL A 207 1.59 -28.83 34.03
C VAL A 207 1.90 -29.85 35.13
N SER A 208 0.95 -30.03 36.06
CA SER A 208 0.99 -31.06 37.10
C SER A 208 0.06 -32.22 36.76
N SER A 209 0.57 -33.45 36.84
CA SER A 209 -0.14 -34.67 36.43
C SER A 209 -0.56 -35.55 37.61
N SER A 210 -1.87 -35.67 37.89
CA SER A 210 -2.45 -36.93 38.39
C SER A 210 -3.99 -36.95 38.49
N SER A 211 -4.53 -38.12 38.16
CA SER A 211 -5.89 -38.64 38.30
C SER A 211 -6.81 -38.18 39.46
N ALA A 212 -8.01 -37.74 39.07
CA ALA A 212 -9.32 -38.26 39.52
C ALA A 212 -9.97 -37.90 40.88
N VAL A 213 -11.30 -38.11 40.88
CA VAL A 213 -12.30 -38.12 41.99
C VAL A 213 -12.89 -36.77 42.43
N ILE A 214 -14.23 -36.69 42.33
CA ILE A 214 -15.13 -35.63 42.84
C ILE A 214 -15.71 -36.11 44.18
N PRO A 215 -15.72 -35.28 45.25
CA PRO A 215 -17.02 -34.88 45.82
C PRO A 215 -17.10 -33.49 46.50
N ALA A 216 -18.11 -32.71 46.08
CA ALA A 216 -19.13 -32.07 46.91
C ALA A 216 -18.83 -30.89 47.89
N VAL A 217 -19.40 -29.71 47.51
CA VAL A 217 -20.41 -28.95 48.27
C VAL A 217 -19.99 -27.94 49.38
N LYS A 218 -20.75 -26.81 49.39
CA LYS A 218 -21.03 -25.81 50.47
C LYS A 218 -20.14 -24.55 50.64
N SER A 219 -20.69 -23.43 50.12
CA SER A 219 -21.33 -22.36 50.92
C SER A 219 -20.50 -21.25 51.61
N SER A 220 -21.10 -20.05 51.57
CA SER A 220 -20.99 -18.91 52.52
C SER A 220 -19.66 -18.14 52.61
N SER A 221 -19.66 -16.81 52.84
CA SER A 221 -20.71 -15.76 52.72
C SER A 221 -20.14 -14.38 53.08
N SER A 222 -20.75 -13.29 52.57
CA SER A 222 -20.71 -11.91 53.12
C SER A 222 -19.34 -11.18 53.11
N THR A 223 -19.23 -9.84 53.07
CA THR A 223 -20.24 -8.75 53.16
C THR A 223 -19.79 -7.52 52.35
N ALA A 224 -20.71 -6.69 51.85
CA ALA A 224 -20.45 -5.28 51.49
C ALA A 224 -20.45 -4.40 52.77
N ILE A 225 -20.29 -3.06 52.84
CA ILE A 225 -20.41 -1.88 51.94
C ILE A 225 -19.57 -0.73 52.62
N PRO A 226 -19.61 0.59 52.30
CA PRO A 226 -20.18 1.35 51.18
C PRO A 226 -19.18 2.32 50.47
N ALA A 227 -19.67 3.08 49.49
CA ALA A 227 -18.92 4.15 48.80
C ALA A 227 -18.87 5.49 49.59
N GLY A 228 -17.96 6.37 49.19
CA GLY A 228 -17.90 7.78 49.62
C GLY A 228 -17.52 8.70 48.45
N ASN A 229 -18.24 9.80 48.29
CA ASN A 229 -18.15 10.71 47.14
C ASN A 229 -17.65 12.10 47.56
N SER A 230 -16.62 12.64 46.91
CA SER A 230 -16.28 14.08 46.90
C SER A 230 -15.32 14.42 45.75
N SER A 231 -15.43 15.64 45.23
CA SER A 231 -14.75 16.09 44.01
C SER A 231 -13.45 16.84 44.29
N ALA A 232 -12.47 16.69 43.38
CA ALA A 232 -11.50 17.71 43.02
C ALA A 232 -11.06 17.45 41.57
N SER A 233 -10.81 18.49 40.78
CA SER A 233 -10.35 18.37 39.39
C SER A 233 -9.07 19.17 39.20
N GLU A 234 -7.96 18.46 39.03
CA GLU A 234 -6.65 18.97 38.62
C GLU A 234 -5.88 17.78 38.03
N VAL A 235 -5.58 17.81 36.73
CA VAL A 235 -4.78 16.78 36.06
C VAL A 235 -3.74 17.47 35.18
N THR A 236 -2.49 17.40 35.61
CA THR A 236 -1.30 17.71 34.81
C THR A 236 -0.82 16.46 34.05
N PRO A 237 -0.16 16.62 32.88
CA PRO A 237 0.03 15.50 31.94
C PRO A 237 1.29 14.65 32.21
N PRO A 238 1.21 13.32 32.03
CA PRO A 238 2.25 12.52 31.39
C PRO A 238 2.05 12.57 29.86
N ALA A 239 3.02 12.95 29.02
CA ALA A 239 4.35 12.34 28.80
C ALA A 239 4.29 11.11 27.85
N SER A 240 4.04 11.38 26.57
CA SER A 240 4.05 10.40 25.47
C SER A 240 5.39 9.70 25.30
N SER A 241 5.34 8.42 24.90
CA SER A 241 6.36 7.79 24.06
C SER A 241 5.70 6.87 23.02
N ALA A 242 6.38 6.59 21.91
CA ALA A 242 5.82 5.86 20.76
C ALA A 242 6.77 4.75 20.28
N SER A 243 6.22 3.64 19.78
CA SER A 243 6.98 2.53 19.20
C SER A 243 6.76 2.49 17.68
N VAL A 244 7.84 2.30 16.95
CA VAL A 244 7.81 2.13 15.49
C VAL A 244 7.54 0.67 15.17
N VAL A 245 6.43 0.38 14.51
CA VAL A 245 6.14 -0.98 14.01
C VAL A 245 6.88 -1.18 12.68
N THR A 246 7.95 -1.96 12.70
CA THR A 246 8.63 -2.43 11.50
C THR A 246 7.85 -3.62 10.90
N PRO A 247 7.45 -3.59 9.60
CA PRO A 247 6.78 -4.72 8.98
C PRO A 247 7.75 -5.89 8.80
N VAL A 248 7.49 -7.00 9.51
CA VAL A 248 8.27 -8.25 9.37
C VAL A 248 8.01 -8.85 7.98
N ALA A 249 9.07 -8.99 7.18
CA ALA A 249 9.01 -9.79 5.97
C ALA A 249 8.89 -11.28 6.34
N SER A 250 7.76 -11.92 5.97
CA SER A 250 7.44 -13.32 6.29
C SER A 250 8.35 -14.34 5.59
N SER A 251 9.59 -14.43 6.09
CA SER A 251 10.59 -15.43 5.71
C SER A 251 10.21 -16.79 6.31
N SER A 252 9.32 -17.50 5.62
CA SER A 252 8.89 -18.86 6.00
C SER A 252 10.06 -19.84 5.90
N SER A 253 10.78 -19.98 7.01
CA SER A 253 11.92 -20.89 7.20
C SER A 253 11.47 -22.35 7.34
N ALA A 254 10.72 -22.83 6.34
CA ALA A 254 10.58 -24.25 6.09
C ALA A 254 11.98 -24.78 5.70
N ASN A 255 12.52 -25.69 6.52
CA ASN A 255 13.84 -26.30 6.29
C ASN A 255 13.79 -27.25 5.08
N GLN A 256 13.80 -26.68 3.88
CA GLN A 256 13.91 -27.37 2.60
C GLN A 256 15.31 -27.19 2.04
N THR A 257 15.94 -28.32 1.70
CA THR A 257 17.30 -28.40 1.16
C THR A 257 17.52 -27.38 0.05
N GLN A 258 18.58 -26.58 0.18
CA GLN A 258 18.95 -25.48 -0.71
C GLN A 258 19.23 -25.95 -2.16
N SER A 259 18.16 -26.20 -2.92
CA SER A 259 18.23 -26.53 -4.34
C SER A 259 18.32 -25.24 -5.13
N SER A 260 19.55 -24.78 -5.37
CA SER A 260 19.85 -23.61 -6.19
C SER A 260 19.50 -23.85 -7.66
N SER A 261 18.20 -23.83 -7.97
CA SER A 261 17.63 -23.91 -9.32
C SER A 261 17.85 -22.61 -10.11
N SER A 262 19.14 -22.25 -10.23
CA SER A 262 19.64 -21.62 -11.45
C SER A 262 18.98 -22.31 -12.63
N ALA A 263 18.17 -21.55 -13.38
CA ALA A 263 17.37 -22.11 -14.45
C ALA A 263 18.32 -22.45 -15.62
N TYR A 264 18.91 -23.64 -15.55
CA TYR A 264 19.74 -24.22 -16.60
C TYR A 264 18.95 -24.13 -17.90
N ILE A 265 19.38 -23.24 -18.79
CA ILE A 265 18.95 -23.27 -20.18
C ILE A 265 19.64 -24.49 -20.77
N SER A 266 18.99 -25.65 -20.65
CA SER A 266 19.28 -26.77 -21.54
C SER A 266 19.02 -26.27 -22.95
N GLU A 267 20.08 -26.10 -23.74
CA GLU A 267 19.93 -25.87 -25.18
C GLU A 267 19.05 -26.99 -25.74
N SER A 268 18.08 -26.64 -26.60
CA SER A 268 17.17 -27.63 -27.16
C SER A 268 17.99 -28.70 -27.88
N ASN A 269 17.81 -29.95 -27.46
CA ASN A 269 18.51 -31.13 -27.97
C ASN A 269 18.03 -31.56 -29.36
N GLY A 270 17.57 -30.61 -30.19
CA GLY A 270 17.09 -30.78 -31.56
C GLY A 270 15.73 -31.49 -31.70
N ASN A 271 15.24 -32.15 -30.64
CA ASN A 271 14.12 -33.10 -30.70
C ASN A 271 12.77 -32.52 -30.20
N SER A 272 12.70 -31.25 -29.82
CA SER A 272 11.42 -30.55 -29.59
C SER A 272 10.56 -30.62 -30.86
N PRO A 273 9.25 -30.90 -30.78
CA PRO A 273 8.36 -30.75 -31.93
C PRO A 273 8.42 -29.32 -32.46
N ALA A 274 8.71 -29.18 -33.76
CA ALA A 274 8.87 -27.89 -34.42
C ALA A 274 7.74 -27.67 -35.42
N ILE A 275 6.93 -26.65 -35.14
CA ILE A 275 5.73 -26.26 -35.87
C ILE A 275 6.07 -25.04 -36.74
N ALA A 276 5.87 -25.18 -38.05
CA ALA A 276 6.07 -24.13 -39.04
C ALA A 276 4.76 -23.76 -39.73
N TYR A 277 4.38 -22.48 -39.63
CA TYR A 277 3.22 -21.89 -40.29
C TYR A 277 3.59 -21.31 -41.65
N ALA A 278 2.84 -21.68 -42.69
CA ALA A 278 2.94 -21.15 -44.04
C ALA A 278 1.54 -20.91 -44.63
N ALA A 279 1.44 -20.37 -45.84
CA ALA A 279 0.16 -20.08 -46.50
C ALA A 279 -0.78 -21.29 -46.67
N SER A 280 -0.25 -22.51 -46.58
CA SER A 280 -1.02 -23.78 -46.62
C SER A 280 -1.52 -24.26 -45.25
N GLY A 281 -1.28 -23.51 -44.17
CA GLY A 281 -1.55 -23.92 -42.79
C GLY A 281 -0.27 -24.24 -42.01
N ALA A 282 -0.41 -24.96 -40.91
CA ALA A 282 0.70 -25.44 -40.10
C ALA A 282 1.26 -26.78 -40.61
N THR A 283 2.52 -27.04 -40.28
CA THR A 283 3.19 -28.33 -40.43
C THR A 283 3.98 -28.63 -39.17
N VAL A 284 4.16 -29.91 -38.81
CA VAL A 284 4.95 -30.32 -37.64
C VAL A 284 6.03 -31.30 -38.02
N THR A 285 7.24 -31.05 -37.54
CA THR A 285 8.40 -31.96 -37.58
C THR A 285 8.75 -32.39 -36.16
N ASN A 286 9.45 -33.51 -36.01
CA ASN A 286 9.78 -34.12 -34.70
C ASN A 286 8.54 -34.34 -33.81
N ASN A 287 7.39 -34.68 -34.39
CA ASN A 287 6.16 -34.88 -33.63
C ASN A 287 6.31 -36.07 -32.66
N ASN A 288 6.19 -35.78 -31.37
CA ASN A 288 6.26 -36.73 -30.26
C ASN A 288 4.94 -37.48 -30.00
N GLY A 289 3.91 -37.27 -30.84
CA GLY A 289 2.56 -37.80 -30.68
C GLY A 289 1.61 -36.87 -29.92
N CYS A 290 2.11 -35.76 -29.36
CA CYS A 290 1.33 -34.80 -28.58
C CYS A 290 0.90 -33.55 -29.38
N VAL A 291 1.21 -33.50 -30.67
CA VAL A 291 0.79 -32.42 -31.58
C VAL A 291 -0.16 -32.97 -32.65
N THR A 292 -1.38 -32.45 -32.70
CA THR A 292 -2.31 -32.66 -33.82
C THR A 292 -2.39 -31.38 -34.65
N VAL A 293 -2.40 -31.51 -35.98
CA VAL A 293 -2.48 -30.37 -36.91
C VAL A 293 -3.64 -30.58 -37.88
N SER A 294 -4.50 -29.56 -38.03
CA SER A 294 -5.64 -29.55 -38.95
C SER A 294 -5.76 -28.17 -39.60
N GLY A 295 -5.21 -28.02 -40.80
CA GLY A 295 -5.10 -26.70 -41.45
C GLY A 295 -4.16 -25.79 -40.66
N GLY A 296 -4.68 -24.67 -40.17
CA GLY A 296 -4.00 -23.79 -39.21
C GLY A 296 -4.13 -24.19 -37.75
N GLU A 297 -5.05 -25.09 -37.38
CA GLU A 297 -5.27 -25.42 -35.97
C GLU A 297 -4.21 -26.42 -35.49
N VAL A 298 -3.52 -26.06 -34.42
CA VAL A 298 -2.48 -26.88 -33.78
C VAL A 298 -2.92 -27.16 -32.34
N VAL A 299 -3.23 -28.43 -32.05
CA VAL A 299 -3.64 -28.87 -30.71
C VAL A 299 -2.47 -29.56 -30.02
N ILE A 300 -2.09 -29.06 -28.85
CA ILE A 300 -1.11 -29.68 -27.94
C ILE A 300 -1.85 -30.43 -26.83
N SER A 301 -1.55 -31.72 -26.66
CA SER A 301 -2.24 -32.61 -25.69
C SER A 301 -1.38 -33.12 -24.53
N CYS A 302 -0.11 -32.71 -24.43
CA CYS A 302 0.81 -33.12 -23.38
C CYS A 302 1.77 -31.98 -22.97
N ALA A 303 2.37 -32.07 -21.79
CA ALA A 303 3.54 -31.28 -21.40
C ALA A 303 4.71 -31.37 -22.41
N GLY A 304 5.62 -30.37 -22.36
CA GLY A 304 6.83 -30.34 -23.17
C GLY A 304 7.14 -28.96 -23.76
N GLU A 305 8.25 -28.86 -24.50
CA GLU A 305 8.59 -27.68 -25.32
C GLU A 305 8.17 -27.86 -26.77
N TYR A 306 7.49 -26.86 -27.32
CA TYR A 306 6.97 -26.82 -28.68
C TYR A 306 7.44 -25.53 -29.37
N ASP A 307 8.21 -25.67 -30.45
CA ASP A 307 8.77 -24.54 -31.19
C ASP A 307 7.79 -24.06 -32.28
N PHE A 308 7.53 -22.76 -32.34
CA PHE A 308 6.60 -22.15 -33.31
C PHE A 308 7.26 -21.06 -34.14
N SER A 309 7.08 -21.10 -35.45
CA SER A 309 7.66 -20.13 -36.39
C SER A 309 6.80 -19.94 -37.64
N GLY A 310 7.10 -18.90 -38.43
CA GLY A 310 6.44 -18.66 -39.72
C GLY A 310 5.22 -17.76 -39.62
N SER A 311 4.35 -17.75 -40.64
CA SER A 311 3.23 -16.80 -40.73
C SER A 311 1.97 -17.43 -41.32
N TYR A 312 0.81 -17.16 -40.71
CA TYR A 312 -0.49 -17.63 -41.20
C TYR A 312 -1.66 -16.73 -40.76
N LYS A 313 -2.71 -16.66 -41.59
CA LYS A 313 -3.90 -15.83 -41.39
C LYS A 313 -5.15 -16.53 -41.92
N ALA A 314 -6.03 -17.00 -41.03
CA ALA A 314 -7.29 -17.68 -41.38
C ALA A 314 -8.22 -17.87 -40.15
N ALA A 315 -9.38 -18.50 -40.35
CA ALA A 315 -10.35 -18.81 -39.29
C ALA A 315 -9.96 -19.99 -38.38
N ASP A 316 -8.95 -20.77 -38.77
CA ASP A 316 -8.38 -21.91 -38.05
C ASP A 316 -6.97 -21.62 -37.51
N ALA A 317 -6.44 -20.41 -37.68
CA ALA A 317 -5.11 -19.99 -37.23
C ALA A 317 -5.00 -19.93 -35.69
N GLN A 318 -4.90 -21.07 -35.02
CA GLN A 318 -4.94 -21.17 -33.56
C GLN A 318 -3.99 -22.24 -33.01
N ILE A 319 -3.24 -21.88 -31.98
CA ILE A 319 -2.53 -22.80 -31.10
C ILE A 319 -3.42 -23.05 -29.87
N ARG A 320 -3.86 -24.29 -29.69
CA ARG A 320 -4.76 -24.70 -28.59
C ARG A 320 -4.07 -25.70 -27.66
N VAL A 321 -3.83 -25.31 -26.42
CA VAL A 321 -3.26 -26.19 -25.39
C VAL A 321 -4.38 -26.85 -24.59
N ASN A 322 -4.45 -28.17 -24.64
CA ASN A 322 -5.49 -29.00 -24.03
C ASN A 322 -4.84 -30.17 -23.27
N SER A 323 -3.83 -29.88 -22.44
CA SER A 323 -3.05 -30.87 -21.70
C SER A 323 -3.75 -31.26 -20.38
N PRO A 324 -3.71 -32.53 -19.95
CA PRO A 324 -4.11 -32.92 -18.60
C PRO A 324 -3.44 -32.09 -17.50
N LYS A 325 -4.21 -31.72 -16.47
CA LYS A 325 -3.71 -30.95 -15.30
C LYS A 325 -2.72 -31.71 -14.41
N ALA A 326 -2.55 -33.01 -14.62
CA ALA A 326 -1.58 -33.84 -13.90
C ALA A 326 -0.15 -33.75 -14.49
N ASP A 327 0.00 -33.19 -15.70
CA ASP A 327 1.29 -33.14 -16.39
C ASP A 327 2.18 -31.98 -15.88
N SER A 328 3.43 -31.94 -16.37
CA SER A 328 4.31 -30.78 -16.22
C SER A 328 3.94 -29.64 -17.19
N GLY A 329 4.75 -28.57 -17.24
CA GLY A 329 4.44 -27.36 -18.01
C GLY A 329 4.43 -27.55 -19.54
N VAL A 330 3.56 -26.81 -20.23
CA VAL A 330 3.57 -26.67 -21.69
C VAL A 330 4.25 -25.36 -22.08
N TYR A 331 5.33 -25.44 -22.87
CA TYR A 331 6.11 -24.28 -23.30
C TYR A 331 5.95 -24.02 -24.80
N LEU A 332 5.39 -22.86 -25.13
CA LEU A 332 5.22 -22.35 -26.50
C LEU A 332 6.41 -21.44 -26.82
N ASN A 333 7.45 -22.00 -27.42
CA ASN A 333 8.66 -21.28 -27.83
C ASN A 333 8.39 -20.52 -29.14
N LEU A 334 8.11 -19.23 -29.05
CA LEU A 334 7.82 -18.41 -30.22
C LEU A 334 9.13 -17.90 -30.85
N LYS A 335 9.39 -18.32 -32.09
CA LYS A 335 10.61 -18.12 -32.88
C LYS A 335 10.32 -17.35 -34.18
N GLY A 336 9.73 -16.16 -34.08
CA GLY A 336 9.32 -15.36 -35.24
C GLY A 336 7.97 -15.81 -35.81
N LEU A 337 6.98 -16.02 -34.94
CA LEU A 337 5.62 -16.40 -35.32
C LEU A 337 4.76 -15.16 -35.62
N THR A 338 4.06 -15.14 -36.75
CA THR A 338 2.97 -14.18 -37.03
C THR A 338 1.65 -14.92 -37.29
N LEU A 339 0.73 -14.86 -36.33
CA LEU A 339 -0.52 -15.63 -36.36
C LEU A 339 -1.73 -14.69 -36.17
N GLU A 340 -2.56 -14.58 -37.22
CA GLU A 340 -3.81 -13.82 -37.19
C GLU A 340 -5.02 -14.76 -37.34
N ASN A 341 -5.85 -14.82 -36.31
CA ASN A 341 -7.08 -15.60 -36.35
C ASN A 341 -8.26 -14.70 -36.71
N THR A 342 -8.99 -15.05 -37.78
CA THR A 342 -10.06 -14.20 -38.31
C THR A 342 -11.45 -14.49 -37.73
N VAL A 343 -11.60 -15.41 -36.77
CA VAL A 343 -12.87 -15.68 -36.05
C VAL A 343 -12.75 -15.90 -34.53
N ASP A 344 -11.53 -15.93 -33.99
CA ASP A 344 -11.20 -16.38 -32.64
C ASP A 344 -9.77 -15.92 -32.19
N ALA A 345 -9.16 -16.54 -31.18
CA ALA A 345 -7.81 -16.27 -30.67
C ALA A 345 -6.72 -17.01 -31.44
N PRO A 346 -5.53 -16.42 -31.63
CA PRO A 346 -4.34 -17.13 -32.09
C PRO A 346 -3.73 -18.05 -31.02
N ILE A 347 -3.85 -17.75 -29.72
CA ILE A 347 -3.43 -18.66 -28.63
C ILE A 347 -4.56 -18.86 -27.61
N TYR A 348 -4.91 -20.13 -27.37
CA TYR A 348 -5.89 -20.53 -26.36
C TYR A 348 -5.34 -21.68 -25.49
N VAL A 349 -5.06 -21.41 -24.21
CA VAL A 349 -4.81 -22.45 -23.20
C VAL A 349 -6.15 -22.86 -22.61
N GLN A 350 -6.72 -23.93 -23.17
CA GLN A 350 -8.00 -24.51 -22.76
C GLN A 350 -7.89 -25.28 -21.44
N GLN A 351 -6.79 -26.02 -21.26
CA GLN A 351 -6.40 -26.59 -19.97
C GLN A 351 -4.91 -26.91 -19.95
N ALA A 352 -4.27 -26.69 -18.80
CA ALA A 352 -2.91 -27.12 -18.51
C ALA A 352 -2.68 -27.18 -16.99
N SER A 353 -1.60 -27.85 -16.56
CA SER A 353 -1.05 -27.65 -15.20
C SER A 353 -0.48 -26.23 -15.05
N LYS A 354 0.42 -25.86 -15.97
CA LYS A 354 0.92 -24.48 -16.21
C LYS A 354 1.25 -24.31 -17.69
N ALA A 355 1.00 -23.13 -18.25
CA ALA A 355 1.39 -22.78 -19.62
C ALA A 355 2.42 -21.65 -19.65
N PHE A 356 3.36 -21.73 -20.60
CA PHE A 356 4.42 -20.75 -20.78
C PHE A 356 4.44 -20.25 -22.23
N VAL A 357 4.33 -18.94 -22.44
CA VAL A 357 4.64 -18.31 -23.73
C VAL A 357 6.05 -17.74 -23.65
N VAL A 358 6.95 -18.26 -24.47
CA VAL A 358 8.39 -17.97 -24.43
C VAL A 358 8.79 -17.23 -25.70
N ALA A 359 8.88 -15.89 -25.62
CA ALA A 359 9.39 -15.06 -26.70
C ALA A 359 10.91 -15.25 -26.82
N LYS A 360 11.38 -16.04 -27.79
CA LYS A 360 12.82 -16.34 -27.90
C LYS A 360 13.58 -15.09 -28.35
N LYS A 361 14.79 -14.90 -27.82
CA LYS A 361 15.65 -13.73 -28.04
C LYS A 361 15.80 -13.42 -29.54
N GLU A 362 15.90 -12.13 -29.88
CA GLU A 362 16.08 -11.64 -31.27
C GLU A 362 14.94 -12.00 -32.24
N THR A 363 13.77 -12.41 -31.73
CA THR A 363 12.57 -12.63 -32.55
C THR A 363 11.45 -11.65 -32.21
N VAL A 364 10.68 -11.26 -33.23
CA VAL A 364 9.42 -10.50 -33.08
C VAL A 364 8.27 -11.43 -33.43
N ASN A 365 7.28 -11.53 -32.55
CA ASN A 365 6.17 -12.45 -32.68
C ASN A 365 4.86 -11.65 -32.63
N THR A 366 4.02 -11.77 -33.66
CA THR A 366 2.78 -10.99 -33.81
C THR A 366 1.57 -11.89 -33.66
N LEU A 367 0.64 -11.55 -32.77
CA LEU A 367 -0.54 -12.33 -32.44
C LEU A 367 -1.77 -11.44 -32.51
N SER A 368 -2.70 -11.74 -33.40
CA SER A 368 -3.93 -10.96 -33.59
C SER A 368 -5.16 -11.86 -33.54
N ASP A 369 -6.17 -11.48 -32.75
CA ASP A 369 -7.48 -12.12 -32.76
C ASP A 369 -8.45 -11.43 -33.75
N ALA A 370 -9.65 -12.00 -33.84
CA ALA A 370 -10.76 -11.42 -34.58
C ALA A 370 -11.47 -10.32 -33.78
N SER A 371 -12.23 -9.46 -34.46
CA SER A 371 -13.10 -8.46 -33.79
C SER A 371 -14.40 -9.04 -33.20
N THR A 372 -14.70 -10.31 -33.47
CA THR A 372 -15.85 -11.07 -32.98
C THR A 372 -15.45 -12.52 -32.70
N ARG A 373 -16.21 -13.23 -31.86
CA ARG A 373 -16.03 -14.68 -31.63
C ARG A 373 -17.20 -15.45 -32.24
N THR A 374 -16.89 -16.45 -33.06
CA THR A 374 -17.91 -17.37 -33.61
C THR A 374 -17.64 -18.84 -33.26
N LYS A 375 -16.58 -19.13 -32.49
CA LYS A 375 -16.28 -20.45 -31.95
C LYS A 375 -16.69 -20.51 -30.47
N SER A 376 -17.17 -21.67 -30.06
CA SER A 376 -17.36 -22.05 -28.65
C SER A 376 -16.70 -23.40 -28.42
N PHE A 377 -16.02 -23.55 -27.30
CA PHE A 377 -15.25 -24.75 -26.99
C PHE A 377 -15.89 -25.52 -25.84
N THR A 378 -15.99 -26.84 -25.98
CA THR A 378 -16.34 -27.74 -24.87
C THR A 378 -15.08 -28.32 -24.23
N TYR A 379 -15.10 -28.45 -22.91
CA TYR A 379 -14.11 -29.18 -22.11
C TYR A 379 -14.79 -29.80 -20.89
N GLN A 380 -14.13 -30.76 -20.24
CA GLN A 380 -14.53 -31.21 -18.89
C GLN A 380 -13.67 -30.49 -17.85
N ASN A 381 -14.30 -29.99 -16.78
CA ASN A 381 -13.54 -29.49 -15.63
C ASN A 381 -12.99 -30.65 -14.78
N SER A 382 -12.29 -30.32 -13.70
CA SER A 382 -11.77 -31.27 -12.70
C SER A 382 -12.81 -32.24 -12.14
N ASN A 383 -14.09 -31.86 -12.21
CA ASN A 383 -15.22 -32.60 -11.62
C ASN A 383 -15.95 -33.44 -12.68
N GLY A 384 -15.42 -33.52 -13.91
CA GLY A 384 -16.00 -34.24 -15.05
C GLY A 384 -17.16 -33.53 -15.75
N GLU A 385 -17.54 -32.33 -15.27
CA GLU A 385 -18.66 -31.57 -15.84
C GLU A 385 -18.26 -30.97 -17.19
N THR A 386 -19.06 -31.20 -18.23
CA THR A 386 -18.94 -30.49 -19.50
C THR A 386 -19.24 -29.00 -19.30
N LYS A 387 -18.26 -28.15 -19.54
CA LYS A 387 -18.41 -26.69 -19.60
C LYS A 387 -18.22 -26.21 -21.05
N VAL A 388 -18.81 -25.05 -21.35
CA VAL A 388 -18.61 -24.31 -22.61
C VAL A 388 -17.77 -23.07 -22.30
N ASP A 389 -16.87 -22.71 -23.21
CA ASP A 389 -16.05 -21.49 -23.10
C ASP A 389 -16.02 -20.69 -24.41
N THR A 390 -15.83 -19.38 -24.27
CA THR A 390 -15.53 -18.44 -25.34
C THR A 390 -14.34 -17.59 -24.90
N THR A 391 -13.24 -17.78 -25.62
CA THR A 391 -11.95 -17.09 -25.54
C THR A 391 -12.07 -15.56 -25.36
N GLY A 392 -11.59 -15.03 -24.23
CA GLY A 392 -11.75 -13.62 -23.85
C GLY A 392 -10.68 -12.64 -24.37
N ALA A 393 -9.61 -13.14 -24.99
CA ALA A 393 -8.44 -12.34 -25.39
C ALA A 393 -7.71 -12.91 -26.63
N ALA A 394 -6.67 -12.22 -27.12
CA ALA A 394 -5.80 -12.71 -28.19
C ALA A 394 -4.80 -13.77 -27.69
N ILE A 395 -4.26 -13.59 -26.49
CA ILE A 395 -3.68 -14.69 -25.70
C ILE A 395 -4.64 -14.95 -24.54
N TYR A 396 -5.43 -16.03 -24.61
CA TYR A 396 -6.37 -16.40 -23.56
C TYR A 396 -5.97 -17.71 -22.89
N ALA A 397 -6.01 -17.76 -21.57
CA ALA A 397 -5.71 -18.94 -20.78
C ALA A 397 -6.73 -19.17 -19.65
N LYS A 398 -7.26 -20.40 -19.56
CA LYS A 398 -8.09 -20.84 -18.43
C LYS A 398 -7.29 -21.05 -17.16
N ASP A 399 -6.05 -21.51 -17.31
CA ASP A 399 -5.13 -21.87 -16.23
C ASP A 399 -3.89 -20.96 -16.23
N ASP A 400 -3.07 -21.07 -15.18
CA ASP A 400 -1.87 -20.26 -14.94
C ASP A 400 -0.99 -20.09 -16.19
N LEU A 401 -0.77 -18.82 -16.56
CA LEU A 401 0.01 -18.42 -17.72
C LEU A 401 1.24 -17.63 -17.29
N THR A 402 2.42 -18.06 -17.74
CA THR A 402 3.67 -17.33 -17.57
C THR A 402 4.21 -16.85 -18.92
N ILE A 403 4.51 -15.56 -19.03
CA ILE A 403 5.17 -14.95 -20.18
C ILE A 403 6.62 -14.67 -19.83
N LYS A 404 7.55 -15.17 -20.63
CA LYS A 404 9.00 -15.02 -20.40
C LYS A 404 9.78 -15.03 -21.71
N GLY A 405 11.11 -14.88 -21.60
CA GLY A 405 12.02 -14.82 -22.73
C GLY A 405 12.78 -13.49 -22.79
N ALA A 406 13.20 -13.12 -24.00
CA ALA A 406 13.92 -11.88 -24.31
C ALA A 406 13.71 -11.44 -25.78
N GLY A 407 12.58 -11.85 -26.36
CA GLY A 407 12.10 -11.39 -27.67
C GLY A 407 10.90 -10.47 -27.52
N THR A 408 10.31 -10.07 -28.65
CA THR A 408 9.14 -9.20 -28.69
C THR A 408 7.86 -9.99 -28.92
N LEU A 409 6.80 -9.64 -28.20
CA LEU A 409 5.41 -9.97 -28.48
C LEU A 409 4.66 -8.69 -28.89
N THR A 410 3.98 -8.73 -30.03
CA THR A 410 3.07 -7.68 -30.50
C THR A 410 1.67 -8.27 -30.59
N ILE A 411 0.75 -7.76 -29.79
CA ILE A 411 -0.53 -8.41 -29.47
C ILE A 411 -1.68 -7.46 -29.78
N ASN A 412 -2.59 -7.90 -30.65
CA ASN A 412 -3.78 -7.15 -31.06
C ASN A 412 -5.04 -7.89 -30.56
N GLY A 413 -5.63 -7.37 -29.48
CA GLY A 413 -6.90 -7.81 -28.90
C GLY A 413 -8.08 -6.99 -29.46
N ASN A 414 -8.46 -7.27 -30.70
CA ASN A 414 -9.54 -6.64 -31.44
C ASN A 414 -10.93 -7.02 -30.91
N TYR A 415 -11.10 -8.21 -30.33
CA TYR A 415 -12.39 -8.63 -29.74
C TYR A 415 -12.70 -7.90 -28.43
N ASN A 416 -11.75 -8.01 -27.50
CA ASN A 416 -11.90 -7.68 -26.09
C ASN A 416 -10.52 -7.41 -25.46
N ASN A 417 -9.96 -8.32 -24.66
CA ASN A 417 -8.70 -8.11 -23.96
C ASN A 417 -7.47 -8.47 -24.84
N GLY A 418 -6.31 -7.89 -24.56
CA GLY A 418 -5.06 -8.26 -25.22
C GLY A 418 -4.52 -9.62 -24.73
N ILE A 419 -4.16 -9.67 -23.46
CA ILE A 419 -3.74 -10.88 -22.73
C ILE A 419 -4.72 -11.13 -21.60
N GLN A 420 -5.21 -12.36 -21.43
CA GLN A 420 -6.04 -12.73 -20.28
C GLN A 420 -5.72 -14.13 -19.74
N CYS A 421 -5.47 -14.23 -18.44
CA CYS A 421 -5.56 -15.47 -17.66
C CYS A 421 -6.80 -15.43 -16.76
N SER A 422 -7.52 -16.55 -16.63
CA SER A 422 -8.60 -16.74 -15.67
C SER A 422 -8.13 -17.12 -14.25
N ASN A 423 -6.83 -17.43 -14.10
CA ASN A 423 -6.13 -17.55 -12.82
C ASN A 423 -5.01 -16.48 -12.77
N ASP A 424 -3.77 -16.89 -12.51
CA ASP A 424 -2.61 -16.03 -12.30
C ASP A 424 -1.78 -15.86 -13.58
N LEU A 425 -1.55 -14.60 -13.96
CA LEU A 425 -0.72 -14.18 -15.08
C LEU A 425 0.62 -13.65 -14.58
N ARG A 426 1.73 -14.27 -15.01
CA ARG A 426 3.08 -13.97 -14.49
C ARG A 426 4.03 -13.55 -15.60
N PHE A 427 4.77 -12.46 -15.41
CA PHE A 427 5.84 -12.01 -16.31
C PHE A 427 7.20 -12.23 -15.66
N ARG A 428 8.07 -12.96 -16.36
CA ARG A 428 9.27 -13.64 -15.81
C ARG A 428 10.49 -13.63 -16.74
N GLY A 429 10.63 -12.60 -17.58
CA GLY A 429 11.77 -12.41 -18.47
C GLY A 429 11.80 -11.02 -19.09
N GLU A 430 12.90 -10.68 -19.75
CA GLU A 430 13.11 -9.39 -20.43
C GLU A 430 12.34 -9.30 -21.76
N THR A 431 11.09 -9.80 -21.78
CA THR A 431 10.21 -9.77 -22.94
C THR A 431 9.73 -8.35 -23.20
N VAL A 432 9.77 -7.92 -24.46
CA VAL A 432 9.09 -6.69 -24.90
C VAL A 432 7.66 -7.04 -25.26
N VAL A 433 6.69 -6.45 -24.57
CA VAL A 433 5.25 -6.78 -24.65
C VAL A 433 4.48 -5.54 -25.14
N ASN A 434 4.17 -5.50 -26.42
CA ASN A 434 3.36 -4.45 -27.05
C ASN A 434 1.92 -4.94 -27.17
N VAL A 435 0.96 -4.23 -26.58
CA VAL A 435 -0.46 -4.62 -26.58
C VAL A 435 -1.33 -3.47 -27.08
N THR A 436 -2.11 -3.74 -28.12
CA THR A 436 -3.31 -2.94 -28.45
C THR A 436 -4.54 -3.77 -28.11
N ALA A 437 -5.42 -3.26 -27.27
CA ALA A 437 -6.63 -3.94 -26.83
C ALA A 437 -7.86 -3.05 -26.97
N LYS A 438 -9.01 -3.66 -27.26
CA LYS A 438 -10.30 -2.97 -27.28
C LYS A 438 -10.79 -2.72 -25.85
N ASN A 439 -10.78 -3.75 -25.03
CA ASN A 439 -11.00 -3.70 -23.58
C ASN A 439 -9.61 -3.69 -22.90
N ASN A 440 -9.43 -4.43 -21.80
CA ASN A 440 -8.21 -4.43 -20.98
C ASN A 440 -6.96 -4.89 -21.75
N GLY A 441 -5.83 -4.22 -21.52
CA GLY A 441 -4.53 -4.61 -22.08
C GLY A 441 -4.05 -5.96 -21.55
N VAL A 442 -3.78 -6.02 -20.25
CA VAL A 442 -3.24 -7.20 -19.56
C VAL A 442 -4.14 -7.56 -18.38
N LYS A 443 -4.78 -8.74 -18.41
CA LYS A 443 -5.66 -9.20 -17.33
C LYS A 443 -5.23 -10.53 -16.74
N GLY A 444 -5.08 -10.60 -15.43
CA GLY A 444 -4.89 -11.83 -14.68
C GLY A 444 -5.92 -11.86 -13.58
N LYS A 445 -7.01 -12.62 -13.77
CA LYS A 445 -8.18 -12.56 -12.88
C LYS A 445 -7.77 -12.80 -11.43
N GLY A 446 -7.01 -13.86 -11.19
CA GLY A 446 -6.43 -14.17 -9.88
C GLY A 446 -5.30 -13.22 -9.50
N MET A 447 -4.33 -13.01 -10.39
CA MET A 447 -3.19 -12.10 -10.15
C MET A 447 -2.55 -11.65 -11.46
N VAL A 448 -2.03 -10.43 -11.53
CA VAL A 448 -0.97 -10.03 -12.48
C VAL A 448 0.32 -9.77 -11.70
N ASP A 449 1.38 -10.54 -11.98
CA ASP A 449 2.67 -10.41 -11.28
C ASP A 449 3.80 -10.15 -12.29
N ILE A 450 4.42 -8.97 -12.22
CA ILE A 450 5.49 -8.50 -13.10
C ILE A 450 6.80 -8.38 -12.32
N GLU A 451 7.76 -9.26 -12.60
CA GLU A 451 9.12 -9.15 -12.05
C GLU A 451 10.05 -8.31 -12.93
N LYS A 452 9.77 -8.24 -14.25
CA LYS A 452 10.67 -7.69 -15.29
C LYS A 452 9.97 -7.68 -16.66
N GLY A 453 10.62 -7.05 -17.65
CA GLY A 453 10.13 -6.87 -19.01
C GLY A 453 9.91 -5.40 -19.39
N THR A 454 9.53 -5.16 -20.64
CA THR A 454 9.20 -3.81 -21.15
C THR A 454 7.82 -3.84 -21.80
N PHE A 455 6.88 -3.06 -21.29
CA PHE A 455 5.47 -3.09 -21.69
C PHE A 455 5.09 -1.78 -22.36
N THR A 456 4.40 -1.85 -23.50
CA THR A 456 3.69 -0.71 -24.10
C THR A 456 2.24 -1.12 -24.33
N ILE A 457 1.30 -0.49 -23.63
CA ILE A 457 -0.11 -0.91 -23.56
C ILE A 457 -1.01 0.23 -23.99
N ALA A 458 -1.92 -0.05 -24.93
CA ALA A 458 -3.02 0.82 -25.34
C ALA A 458 -4.35 0.05 -25.25
N ALA A 459 -5.12 0.30 -24.20
CA ALA A 459 -6.48 -0.20 -24.01
C ALA A 459 -7.51 0.87 -24.44
N THR A 460 -8.57 0.46 -25.14
CA THR A 460 -9.46 1.43 -25.81
C THR A 460 -10.66 1.87 -24.96
N SER A 461 -11.25 0.95 -24.19
CA SER A 461 -12.44 1.14 -23.34
C SER A 461 -12.38 0.27 -22.07
N GLY A 462 -11.19 0.12 -21.49
CA GLY A 462 -10.89 -0.74 -20.34
C GLY A 462 -9.46 -0.47 -19.86
N ASP A 463 -9.00 -1.27 -18.90
CA ASP A 463 -7.79 -0.93 -18.14
C ASP A 463 -6.48 -1.21 -18.88
N GLY A 464 -5.40 -0.54 -18.47
CA GLY A 464 -4.05 -0.96 -18.86
C GLY A 464 -3.71 -2.36 -18.31
N ILE A 465 -3.83 -2.53 -16.99
CA ILE A 465 -3.59 -3.77 -16.27
C ILE A 465 -4.73 -4.02 -15.25
N LYS A 466 -5.33 -5.23 -15.23
CA LYS A 466 -6.44 -5.58 -14.31
C LYS A 466 -6.25 -6.91 -13.56
N SER A 467 -6.64 -6.94 -12.28
CA SER A 467 -6.93 -8.18 -11.52
C SER A 467 -8.22 -8.06 -10.71
N ASP A 468 -9.13 -9.05 -10.80
CA ASP A 468 -10.53 -8.91 -10.36
C ASP A 468 -11.15 -10.22 -9.80
N GLU A 469 -10.36 -11.00 -9.04
CA GLU A 469 -10.85 -12.18 -8.33
C GLU A 469 -11.14 -11.90 -6.86
N TYR A 470 -12.41 -12.12 -6.51
CA TYR A 470 -13.02 -12.01 -5.18
C TYR A 470 -14.02 -13.14 -4.97
N THR A 471 -14.45 -13.36 -3.73
CA THR A 471 -15.50 -14.32 -3.37
C THR A 471 -16.80 -13.57 -3.06
N VAL A 472 -17.92 -14.04 -3.61
CA VAL A 472 -19.26 -13.47 -3.33
C VAL A 472 -19.97 -14.31 -2.27
N ASN A 473 -20.21 -13.71 -1.11
CA ASN A 473 -20.95 -14.30 0.00
C ASN A 473 -22.32 -13.62 0.11
N GLY A 474 -23.31 -14.16 -0.60
CA GLY A 474 -24.66 -13.57 -0.64
C GLY A 474 -24.70 -12.28 -1.44
N THR A 475 -24.67 -11.14 -0.75
CA THR A 475 -24.57 -9.79 -1.32
C THR A 475 -23.17 -9.18 -1.16
N ASP A 476 -22.24 -9.88 -0.52
CA ASP A 476 -21.05 -9.24 0.01
C ASP A 476 -19.81 -9.74 -0.74
N THR A 477 -19.01 -8.83 -1.29
CA THR A 477 -17.74 -9.15 -1.94
C THR A 477 -16.62 -9.23 -0.91
N THR A 478 -15.91 -10.35 -0.87
CA THR A 478 -14.85 -10.63 0.10
C THR A 478 -13.54 -10.94 -0.61
N ILE A 479 -12.41 -10.56 0.00
CA ILE A 479 -11.07 -10.86 -0.51
C ILE A 479 -10.89 -12.38 -0.55
N THR A 480 -10.48 -12.90 -1.72
CA THR A 480 -9.98 -14.27 -1.84
C THR A 480 -8.47 -14.24 -1.55
N GLU A 481 -8.00 -15.08 -0.63
CA GLU A 481 -6.60 -15.10 -0.18
C GLU A 481 -5.61 -15.18 -1.36
N GLY A 482 -4.67 -14.23 -1.42
CA GLY A 482 -3.65 -14.17 -2.47
C GLY A 482 -4.19 -13.88 -3.89
N LYS A 483 -5.44 -13.43 -4.03
CA LYS A 483 -6.09 -13.11 -5.32
C LYS A 483 -6.59 -11.68 -5.41
N GLY A 484 -6.94 -11.25 -6.62
CA GLY A 484 -7.38 -9.88 -6.94
C GLY A 484 -6.23 -8.87 -6.94
N ILE A 485 -5.00 -9.32 -7.25
CA ILE A 485 -3.77 -8.58 -6.99
C ILE A 485 -3.05 -8.17 -8.28
N VAL A 486 -2.55 -6.93 -8.33
CA VAL A 486 -1.49 -6.52 -9.26
C VAL A 486 -0.20 -6.29 -8.48
N ASN A 487 0.86 -7.03 -8.80
CA ASN A 487 2.15 -6.97 -8.13
C ASN A 487 3.25 -6.63 -9.15
N ILE A 488 3.99 -5.55 -8.91
CA ILE A 488 5.05 -5.05 -9.79
C ILE A 488 6.33 -4.94 -8.95
N LYS A 489 7.36 -5.70 -9.35
CA LYS A 489 8.66 -5.80 -8.67
C LYS A 489 9.82 -5.26 -9.51
N GLY A 490 9.54 -4.87 -10.75
CA GLY A 490 10.52 -4.33 -11.68
C GLY A 490 10.05 -4.26 -13.14
N GLY A 491 10.94 -3.78 -14.01
CA GLY A 491 10.68 -3.58 -15.44
C GLY A 491 10.20 -2.17 -15.79
N THR A 492 9.92 -1.95 -17.08
CA THR A 492 9.43 -0.67 -17.61
C THR A 492 8.01 -0.85 -18.14
N ILE A 493 7.05 -0.09 -17.62
CA ILE A 493 5.64 -0.18 -17.97
C ILE A 493 5.18 1.17 -18.53
N ASN A 494 4.63 1.17 -19.74
CA ASN A 494 4.13 2.36 -20.42
C ASN A 494 2.70 2.12 -20.91
N ILE A 495 1.72 2.47 -20.09
CA ILE A 495 0.29 2.45 -20.45
C ILE A 495 0.02 3.78 -21.16
N THR A 496 0.19 3.81 -22.48
CA THR A 496 0.04 5.00 -23.32
C THR A 496 -1.42 5.42 -23.49
N LYS A 497 -2.35 4.48 -23.23
CA LYS A 497 -3.76 4.74 -23.03
C LYS A 497 -4.39 3.61 -22.21
N ALA A 498 -5.17 3.96 -21.20
CA ALA A 498 -6.34 3.20 -20.76
C ALA A 498 -7.63 3.92 -21.18
N GLY A 499 -8.71 3.17 -21.39
CA GLY A 499 -10.06 3.71 -21.64
C GLY A 499 -10.96 3.67 -20.41
N ASP A 500 -10.41 3.21 -19.29
CA ASP A 500 -10.96 3.13 -17.94
C ASP A 500 -9.76 3.44 -17.02
N ASP A 501 -9.40 2.60 -16.05
CA ASP A 501 -8.27 2.85 -15.13
C ASP A 501 -6.90 2.46 -15.72
N GLY A 502 -5.82 3.10 -15.29
CA GLY A 502 -4.47 2.74 -15.72
C GLY A 502 -4.05 1.35 -15.23
N ILE A 503 -4.08 1.16 -13.92
CA ILE A 503 -3.87 -0.13 -13.24
C ILE A 503 -5.00 -0.29 -12.22
N GLN A 504 -5.78 -1.37 -12.30
CA GLN A 504 -6.83 -1.67 -11.31
C GLN A 504 -6.68 -3.07 -10.69
N ALA A 505 -6.92 -3.16 -9.39
CA ALA A 505 -6.95 -4.43 -8.65
C ALA A 505 -8.09 -4.45 -7.63
N PHE A 506 -8.86 -5.54 -7.55
CA PHE A 506 -9.88 -5.66 -6.49
C PHE A 506 -9.25 -5.59 -5.09
N ASN A 507 -8.26 -6.44 -4.80
CA ASN A 507 -7.68 -6.59 -3.47
C ASN A 507 -6.53 -5.60 -3.25
N ALA A 508 -5.42 -5.76 -3.98
CA ALA A 508 -4.25 -4.92 -3.74
C ALA A 508 -3.42 -4.64 -4.99
N ILE A 509 -2.93 -3.41 -5.08
CA ILE A 509 -1.79 -3.03 -5.93
C ILE A 509 -0.54 -2.94 -5.06
N MET A 510 0.52 -3.66 -5.44
CA MET A 510 1.84 -3.61 -4.81
C MET A 510 2.89 -3.19 -5.83
N ILE A 511 3.57 -2.08 -5.58
CA ILE A 511 4.69 -1.58 -6.39
C ILE A 511 5.95 -1.58 -5.51
N SER A 512 6.98 -2.30 -5.93
CA SER A 512 8.26 -2.43 -5.22
C SER A 512 9.42 -2.56 -6.20
N ASP A 513 10.64 -2.33 -5.74
CA ASP A 513 11.89 -2.50 -6.48
C ASP A 513 12.64 -3.80 -6.15
N SER A 514 11.92 -4.76 -5.55
CA SER A 514 12.43 -6.05 -5.05
C SER A 514 13.06 -6.98 -6.11
N ILE A 515 12.97 -6.65 -7.41
CA ILE A 515 13.77 -7.26 -8.49
C ILE A 515 14.60 -6.19 -9.24
N SER A 516 14.02 -5.01 -9.49
CA SER A 516 14.69 -3.82 -10.01
C SER A 516 13.74 -2.62 -9.88
N GLU A 517 14.24 -1.38 -9.83
CA GLU A 517 13.39 -0.18 -9.80
C GLU A 517 12.37 -0.17 -10.96
N PRO A 518 11.04 -0.24 -10.70
CA PRO A 518 10.03 -0.12 -11.75
C PRO A 518 10.02 1.28 -12.34
N ALA A 519 9.91 1.38 -13.66
CA ALA A 519 9.65 2.64 -14.36
C ALA A 519 8.24 2.59 -14.97
N ILE A 520 7.26 3.11 -14.24
CA ILE A 520 5.83 3.02 -14.58
C ILE A 520 5.33 4.38 -15.08
N ASN A 521 4.71 4.38 -16.26
CA ASN A 521 4.09 5.55 -16.88
C ASN A 521 2.64 5.18 -17.24
N VAL A 522 1.68 5.99 -16.81
CA VAL A 522 0.24 5.77 -16.97
C VAL A 522 -0.40 6.99 -17.63
N THR A 523 -1.20 6.74 -18.67
CA THR A 523 -2.17 7.69 -19.23
C THR A 523 -3.53 7.01 -19.28
N SER A 524 -4.48 7.45 -18.44
CA SER A 524 -5.83 6.88 -18.33
C SER A 524 -6.92 7.93 -18.51
N THR A 525 -8.16 7.49 -18.74
CA THR A 525 -9.35 8.37 -18.77
C THR A 525 -10.20 8.27 -17.51
N GLY A 526 -10.11 7.14 -16.78
CA GLY A 526 -10.49 7.04 -15.38
C GLY A 526 -9.29 7.35 -14.47
N LYS A 527 -9.18 6.60 -13.37
CA LYS A 527 -8.13 6.76 -12.34
C LYS A 527 -6.78 6.27 -12.86
N GLY A 528 -5.70 6.74 -12.24
CA GLY A 528 -4.34 6.32 -12.60
C GLY A 528 -3.98 4.92 -12.09
N VAL A 529 -3.96 4.78 -10.76
CA VAL A 529 -3.69 3.53 -10.04
C VAL A 529 -4.80 3.35 -9.01
N SER A 530 -5.56 2.26 -9.10
CA SER A 530 -6.91 2.14 -8.52
C SER A 530 -7.10 0.80 -7.80
N SER A 531 -7.57 0.77 -6.55
CA SER A 531 -7.88 -0.51 -5.90
C SER A 531 -9.05 -0.49 -4.94
N ASP A 532 -9.90 -1.52 -5.02
CA ASP A 532 -11.13 -1.61 -4.23
C ASP A 532 -10.87 -1.90 -2.74
N ASN A 533 -9.62 -2.19 -2.32
CA ASN A 533 -9.22 -2.26 -0.92
C ASN A 533 -7.89 -1.53 -0.64
N HIS A 534 -6.75 -1.92 -1.24
CA HIS A 534 -5.42 -1.41 -0.81
C HIS A 534 -4.42 -1.06 -1.93
N ILE A 535 -3.60 -0.01 -1.72
CA ILE A 535 -2.44 0.31 -2.56
C ILE A 535 -1.17 0.46 -1.71
N TYR A 536 -0.10 -0.23 -2.11
CA TYR A 536 1.22 -0.16 -1.50
C TYR A 536 2.27 0.30 -2.53
N ILE A 537 2.80 1.50 -2.34
CA ILE A 537 3.91 2.06 -3.13
C ILE A 537 5.15 2.05 -2.24
N ASN A 538 5.93 0.97 -2.35
CA ASN A 538 7.11 0.70 -1.53
C ASN A 538 8.42 1.11 -2.24
N GLY A 539 8.37 1.42 -3.53
CA GLY A 539 9.54 1.73 -4.34
C GLY A 539 9.20 2.04 -5.80
N GLY A 540 10.20 2.34 -6.61
CA GLY A 540 10.03 2.62 -8.05
C GLY A 540 9.74 4.08 -8.41
N LYS A 541 9.72 4.34 -9.72
CA LYS A 541 9.31 5.61 -10.33
C LYS A 541 7.94 5.44 -10.98
N VAL A 542 6.93 6.12 -10.43
CA VAL A 542 5.54 6.06 -10.90
C VAL A 542 5.13 7.42 -11.45
N THR A 543 4.76 7.50 -12.73
CA THR A 543 4.26 8.74 -13.36
C THR A 543 2.85 8.51 -13.86
N VAL A 544 1.91 9.33 -13.39
CA VAL A 544 0.48 9.23 -13.67
C VAL A 544 -0.02 10.48 -14.38
N THR A 545 -0.85 10.28 -15.40
CA THR A 545 -1.77 11.29 -15.95
C THR A 545 -3.13 10.66 -16.11
N SER A 546 -4.13 11.18 -15.40
CA SER A 546 -5.46 10.60 -15.26
C SER A 546 -6.55 11.61 -15.64
N GLY A 547 -7.73 11.10 -15.99
CA GLY A 547 -8.96 11.91 -16.19
C GLY A 547 -9.82 12.04 -14.93
N ASP A 548 -9.50 11.22 -13.93
CA ASP A 548 -10.03 11.12 -12.58
C ASP A 548 -8.81 11.09 -11.62
N ASP A 549 -8.88 10.50 -10.43
CA ASP A 549 -7.77 10.53 -9.45
C ASP A 549 -6.43 9.97 -9.96
N GLY A 550 -5.33 10.48 -9.42
CA GLY A 550 -3.99 9.95 -9.66
C GLY A 550 -3.78 8.56 -9.05
N VAL A 551 -4.05 8.43 -7.75
CA VAL A 551 -3.97 7.16 -7.00
C VAL A 551 -5.20 7.07 -6.10
N HIS A 552 -6.07 6.07 -6.31
CA HIS A 552 -7.34 5.92 -5.59
C HIS A 552 -7.42 4.58 -4.86
N SER A 553 -7.95 4.55 -3.64
CA SER A 553 -8.37 3.28 -3.03
C SER A 553 -9.56 3.39 -2.08
N ASN A 554 -10.51 2.46 -2.21
CA ASN A 554 -11.71 2.41 -1.38
C ASN A 554 -11.45 2.02 0.09
N MET A 555 -10.20 1.84 0.50
CA MET A 555 -9.81 1.87 1.92
C MET A 555 -8.49 2.64 2.09
N ASN A 556 -7.35 1.98 1.83
CA ASN A 556 -6.06 2.43 2.37
C ASN A 556 -4.95 2.54 1.31
N ILE A 557 -4.22 3.64 1.34
CA ILE A 557 -3.03 3.88 0.51
C ILE A 557 -1.80 4.04 1.41
N TYR A 558 -0.71 3.36 1.05
CA TYR A 558 0.56 3.38 1.77
C TYR A 558 1.71 3.79 0.84
N PHE A 559 2.29 4.97 1.07
CA PHE A 559 3.57 5.38 0.50
C PHE A 559 4.68 5.06 1.51
N ASN A 560 5.50 4.06 1.18
CA ASN A 560 6.62 3.57 2.00
C ASN A 560 7.98 3.73 1.30
N GLY A 561 8.02 4.43 0.16
CA GLY A 561 9.22 4.61 -0.65
C GLY A 561 8.93 5.03 -2.09
N GLY A 562 9.98 5.08 -2.91
CA GLY A 562 9.87 5.42 -4.34
C GLY A 562 9.62 6.89 -4.64
N TYR A 563 9.28 7.18 -5.89
CA TYR A 563 9.07 8.52 -6.44
C TYR A 563 7.84 8.52 -7.35
N THR A 564 6.75 9.09 -6.85
CA THR A 564 5.46 9.19 -7.53
C THR A 564 5.25 10.62 -8.05
N THR A 565 4.80 10.76 -9.29
CA THR A 565 4.47 12.04 -9.93
C THR A 565 3.10 11.96 -10.56
N ILE A 566 2.20 12.88 -10.21
CA ILE A 566 0.78 12.83 -10.56
C ILE A 566 0.37 14.08 -11.34
N THR A 567 -0.63 13.94 -12.20
CA THR A 567 -1.33 15.03 -12.92
C THR A 567 -2.76 14.56 -13.15
N ALA A 568 -3.68 14.89 -12.25
CA ALA A 568 -5.03 14.36 -12.15
C ALA A 568 -6.06 15.47 -12.46
N LYS A 569 -6.24 15.81 -13.74
CA LYS A 569 -6.93 17.06 -14.12
C LYS A 569 -8.44 17.12 -13.85
N GLY A 570 -9.05 16.01 -13.45
CA GLY A 570 -10.50 15.92 -13.20
C GLY A 570 -10.89 15.74 -11.75
N ASN A 571 -9.98 15.22 -10.91
CA ASN A 571 -10.18 14.90 -9.50
C ASN A 571 -8.81 14.90 -8.78
N ASP A 572 -8.56 14.00 -7.83
CA ASP A 572 -7.57 14.30 -6.79
C ASP A 572 -6.20 13.67 -7.05
N GLY A 573 -5.15 14.24 -6.44
CA GLY A 573 -3.80 13.72 -6.61
C GLY A 573 -3.68 12.29 -6.04
N VAL A 574 -4.16 12.12 -4.81
CA VAL A 574 -4.32 10.84 -4.13
C VAL A 574 -5.63 10.90 -3.33
N HIS A 575 -6.49 9.88 -3.44
CA HIS A 575 -7.74 9.76 -2.69
C HIS A 575 -7.79 8.40 -1.99
N ALA A 576 -8.09 8.36 -0.69
CA ALA A 576 -8.32 7.12 0.05
C ALA A 576 -9.59 7.21 0.91
N ASP A 577 -10.64 6.45 0.56
CA ASP A 577 -11.95 6.51 1.25
C ASP A 577 -11.86 6.27 2.77
N SER A 578 -10.78 5.64 3.27
CA SER A 578 -10.46 5.53 4.70
C SER A 578 -9.15 6.23 5.06
N THR A 579 -7.99 5.72 4.63
CA THR A 579 -6.71 6.13 5.23
C THR A 579 -5.55 6.28 4.25
N LEU A 580 -4.88 7.44 4.30
CA LEU A 580 -3.62 7.70 3.61
C LEU A 580 -2.44 7.72 4.59
N TYR A 581 -1.51 6.77 4.40
CA TYR A 581 -0.23 6.72 5.09
C TYR A 581 0.90 7.19 4.18
N VAL A 582 1.64 8.23 4.60
CA VAL A 582 2.89 8.67 3.98
C VAL A 582 4.03 8.44 4.97
N ASN A 583 4.66 7.27 4.87
CA ASN A 583 5.74 6.85 5.76
C ASN A 583 7.12 7.22 5.19
N ASP A 584 7.33 7.00 3.88
CA ASP A 584 8.53 7.46 3.16
C ASP A 584 8.27 7.56 1.64
N GLY A 585 9.27 8.04 0.89
CA GLY A 585 9.23 8.22 -0.56
C GLY A 585 9.04 9.69 -0.96
N THR A 586 8.72 9.93 -2.22
CA THR A 586 8.41 11.27 -2.75
C THR A 586 7.09 11.26 -3.50
N ILE A 587 6.18 12.17 -3.17
CA ILE A 587 4.91 12.38 -3.86
C ILE A 587 4.91 13.78 -4.48
N TYR A 588 4.85 13.87 -5.81
CA TYR A 588 4.81 15.13 -6.55
C TYR A 588 3.50 15.26 -7.32
N VAL A 589 2.50 15.90 -6.71
CA VAL A 589 1.24 16.25 -7.36
C VAL A 589 1.44 17.58 -8.08
N LYS A 590 1.44 17.57 -9.41
CA LYS A 590 1.72 18.75 -10.23
C LYS A 590 0.50 19.61 -10.54
N GLU A 591 -0.66 18.98 -10.53
CA GLU A 591 -1.95 19.55 -10.87
C GLU A 591 -3.02 18.51 -10.52
N SER A 592 -4.00 18.90 -9.71
CA SER A 592 -5.18 18.11 -9.34
C SER A 592 -6.29 19.04 -8.84
N TYR A 593 -7.48 18.49 -8.56
CA TYR A 593 -8.53 19.21 -7.85
C TYR A 593 -8.10 19.43 -6.39
N GLU A 594 -8.19 18.41 -5.53
CA GLU A 594 -7.48 18.35 -4.25
C GLU A 594 -6.14 17.60 -4.40
N GLY A 595 -5.18 17.86 -3.49
CA GLY A 595 -3.84 17.29 -3.60
C GLY A 595 -3.71 15.88 -3.01
N LEU A 596 -3.97 15.71 -1.72
CA LEU A 596 -4.10 14.42 -1.03
C LEU A 596 -5.36 14.45 -0.14
N GLU A 597 -6.29 13.51 -0.35
CA GLU A 597 -7.54 13.38 0.39
C GLU A 597 -7.62 12.01 1.09
N ALA A 598 -8.05 11.99 2.36
CA ALA A 598 -8.52 10.80 3.08
C ALA A 598 -9.22 11.17 4.38
N TRP A 599 -10.11 10.31 4.91
CA TRP A 599 -10.68 10.53 6.25
C TRP A 599 -9.61 10.58 7.36
N TYR A 600 -8.55 9.78 7.22
CA TYR A 600 -7.36 9.88 8.07
C TYR A 600 -6.09 10.04 7.22
N ILE A 601 -5.41 11.17 7.36
CA ILE A 601 -4.11 11.44 6.73
C ILE A 601 -3.02 11.38 7.80
N ARG A 602 -2.06 10.46 7.64
CA ARG A 602 -0.91 10.34 8.55
C ARG A 602 0.41 10.36 7.79
N VAL A 603 1.20 11.40 8.08
CA VAL A 603 2.47 11.68 7.43
C VAL A 603 3.61 11.57 8.45
N SER A 604 4.34 10.47 8.38
CA SER A 604 5.45 10.14 9.30
C SER A 604 6.83 10.44 8.71
N GLY A 605 6.93 10.65 7.39
CA GLY A 605 8.19 10.82 6.69
C GLY A 605 8.04 11.14 5.21
N GLY A 606 9.08 10.84 4.43
CA GLY A 606 9.14 11.13 2.99
C GLY A 606 9.12 12.62 2.66
N ALA A 607 8.80 12.93 1.40
CA ALA A 607 8.65 14.29 0.90
C ALA A 607 7.40 14.44 0.04
N THR A 608 6.71 15.58 0.16
CA THR A 608 5.62 15.95 -0.74
C THR A 608 5.84 17.33 -1.36
N GLU A 609 5.47 17.43 -2.64
CA GLU A 609 5.21 18.70 -3.30
C GLU A 609 3.84 18.61 -3.97
N VAL A 610 2.94 19.52 -3.60
CA VAL A 610 1.53 19.50 -4.02
C VAL A 610 1.16 20.85 -4.64
N HIS A 611 0.51 20.78 -5.80
CA HIS A 611 -0.08 21.90 -6.52
C HIS A 611 -1.53 21.54 -6.86
N ALA A 612 -2.45 21.94 -5.98
CA ALA A 612 -3.89 21.69 -6.09
C ALA A 612 -4.63 22.95 -6.59
N THR A 613 -5.84 22.80 -7.13
CA THR A 613 -6.71 23.95 -7.44
C THR A 613 -7.63 24.33 -6.29
N ASP A 614 -8.08 23.31 -5.55
CA ASP A 614 -8.75 23.41 -4.26
C ASP A 614 -7.71 23.11 -3.16
N ASP A 615 -8.05 22.31 -2.15
CA ASP A 615 -7.20 22.04 -0.99
C ASP A 615 -5.94 21.22 -1.34
N ALA A 616 -4.82 21.55 -0.70
CA ALA A 616 -3.59 20.79 -0.93
C ALA A 616 -3.63 19.45 -0.19
N TRP A 617 -3.98 19.44 1.09
CA TRP A 617 -4.30 18.22 1.84
C TRP A 617 -5.64 18.41 2.54
N ASN A 618 -6.56 17.48 2.33
CA ASN A 618 -7.89 17.52 2.91
C ASN A 618 -8.15 16.26 3.74
N ALA A 619 -8.34 16.43 5.05
CA ALA A 619 -8.78 15.34 5.91
C ALA A 619 -10.31 15.38 6.10
N ALA A 620 -11.04 15.04 5.02
CA ALA A 620 -12.50 14.99 4.96
C ALA A 620 -13.07 13.56 4.87
N GLY A 621 -14.37 13.44 5.18
CA GLY A 621 -15.04 12.15 5.40
C GLY A 621 -15.87 11.62 4.24
N GLY A 622 -15.23 10.83 3.36
CA GLY A 622 -15.89 9.97 2.38
C GLY A 622 -16.39 10.68 1.12
N LYS A 623 -17.05 9.94 0.22
CA LYS A 623 -17.42 10.39 -1.14
C LYS A 623 -18.40 11.57 -1.15
N ASP A 624 -17.82 12.76 -1.09
CA ASP A 624 -18.48 14.04 -1.26
C ASP A 624 -18.73 14.33 -2.77
N GLY A 625 -19.17 15.55 -3.11
CA GLY A 625 -19.50 15.96 -4.48
C GLY A 625 -18.57 17.01 -5.09
N SER A 626 -17.39 17.28 -4.51
CA SER A 626 -16.44 18.30 -4.95
C SER A 626 -15.93 18.03 -6.37
N GLY A 627 -15.65 16.75 -6.65
CA GLY A 627 -15.11 16.26 -7.91
C GLY A 627 -15.78 16.80 -9.18
N ASN A 628 -14.98 17.47 -10.00
CA ASN A 628 -15.44 18.39 -11.03
C ASN A 628 -16.38 17.74 -12.07
N THR A 629 -17.69 18.02 -11.93
CA THR A 629 -18.79 17.48 -12.76
C THR A 629 -18.72 17.89 -14.24
N THR A 630 -17.79 17.29 -14.98
CA THR A 630 -17.50 17.60 -16.39
C THR A 630 -18.77 17.43 -17.28
N PRO A 631 -19.34 18.50 -17.87
CA PRO A 631 -20.65 18.44 -18.54
C PRO A 631 -20.64 17.78 -19.93
N GLY A 632 -20.29 16.49 -20.02
CA GLY A 632 -20.20 15.74 -21.28
C GLY A 632 -20.39 14.23 -21.20
N GLY A 633 -20.69 13.67 -20.02
CA GLY A 633 -20.58 12.23 -19.72
C GLY A 633 -21.89 11.45 -19.48
N GLY A 634 -22.99 11.77 -20.16
CA GLY A 634 -24.15 10.86 -20.16
C GLY A 634 -23.74 9.51 -20.80
N ASN A 635 -24.10 8.33 -20.26
CA ASN A 635 -25.25 8.03 -19.40
C ASN A 635 -25.00 6.77 -18.52
N ASN A 636 -25.69 6.70 -17.38
CA ASN A 636 -26.14 5.46 -16.73
C ASN A 636 -25.05 4.42 -16.32
N TRP A 637 -24.54 4.56 -15.10
CA TRP A 637 -24.02 3.42 -14.30
C TRP A 637 -24.89 3.05 -13.09
N GLY A 638 -26.05 3.71 -12.93
CA GLY A 638 -27.11 3.26 -12.03
C GLY A 638 -27.98 2.14 -12.60
N TRP A 639 -27.39 0.98 -12.98
CA TRP A 639 -28.18 -0.20 -13.38
C TRP A 639 -27.56 -1.56 -13.04
N MET A 640 -27.95 -2.09 -11.88
CA MET A 640 -28.33 -3.50 -11.64
C MET A 640 -27.71 -4.57 -12.56
N GLY A 641 -26.63 -5.22 -12.12
CA GLY A 641 -25.98 -6.31 -12.87
C GLY A 641 -25.33 -7.40 -12.02
N ALA A 642 -24.60 -7.02 -10.97
CA ALA A 642 -24.05 -7.96 -9.98
C ALA A 642 -24.98 -8.06 -8.76
N PRO A 643 -25.37 -9.28 -8.30
CA PRO A 643 -25.92 -9.47 -6.97
C PRO A 643 -24.78 -9.27 -5.98
N GLY A 644 -24.75 -8.09 -5.33
CA GLY A 644 -23.74 -7.75 -4.33
C GLY A 644 -22.86 -6.52 -4.62
N GLY A 645 -23.25 -5.66 -5.56
CA GLY A 645 -22.79 -4.28 -5.52
C GLY A 645 -23.43 -3.57 -4.31
N MET A 646 -22.67 -3.40 -3.23
CA MET A 646 -23.16 -2.84 -1.97
C MET A 646 -23.45 -1.34 -2.14
N GLY A 647 -24.73 -1.01 -2.35
CA GLY A 647 -25.14 0.32 -2.79
C GLY A 647 -25.14 1.35 -1.66
N GLY A 648 -24.21 2.30 -1.73
CA GLY A 648 -24.23 3.55 -0.96
C GLY A 648 -24.20 3.34 0.55
N TRP A 649 -23.01 3.06 1.09
CA TRP A 649 -22.76 3.23 2.52
C TRP A 649 -23.15 4.66 2.92
N GLY A 650 -24.01 4.77 3.93
CA GLY A 650 -24.58 6.05 4.34
C GLY A 650 -23.52 6.97 4.91
N GLY A 651 -23.58 8.26 4.54
CA GLY A 651 -22.55 9.25 4.86
C GLY A 651 -22.12 9.22 6.33
N MET A 652 -20.82 8.99 6.52
CA MET A 652 -20.14 9.20 7.81
C MET A 652 -20.11 10.71 8.10
N SER A 653 -20.01 11.08 9.39
CA SER A 653 -20.18 12.47 9.79
C SER A 653 -19.00 13.34 9.34
N SER A 654 -19.30 14.39 8.56
CA SER A 654 -18.38 15.44 8.07
C SER A 654 -17.93 16.36 9.21
N GLY A 655 -17.24 15.78 10.19
CA GLY A 655 -16.93 16.37 11.49
C GLY A 655 -16.11 15.41 12.35
N SER A 656 -15.15 14.70 11.73
CA SER A 656 -14.29 13.71 12.37
C SER A 656 -13.00 13.35 11.63
N GLY A 657 -12.76 13.89 10.43
CA GLY A 657 -11.52 13.60 9.68
C GLY A 657 -10.29 14.13 10.43
N THR A 658 -9.12 13.56 10.19
CA THR A 658 -7.93 13.81 11.04
C THR A 658 -6.63 13.83 10.24
N LEU A 659 -5.82 14.87 10.44
CA LEU A 659 -4.55 15.10 9.74
C LEU A 659 -3.39 15.16 10.75
N ILE A 660 -2.46 14.20 10.69
CA ILE A 660 -1.31 14.12 11.61
C ILE A 660 0.02 14.09 10.85
N VAL A 661 0.90 15.04 11.17
CA VAL A 661 2.28 15.16 10.65
C VAL A 661 3.28 15.03 11.80
N THR A 662 4.20 14.07 11.69
CA THR A 662 5.27 13.83 12.67
C THR A 662 6.68 13.89 12.07
N GLY A 663 6.82 13.88 10.74
CA GLY A 663 8.11 13.90 10.04
C GLY A 663 8.01 14.45 8.62
N GLY A 664 9.06 14.22 7.82
CA GLY A 664 9.08 14.52 6.38
C GLY A 664 9.34 15.97 5.97
N HIS A 665 9.26 16.22 4.65
CA HIS A 665 9.44 17.53 4.01
C HIS A 665 8.25 17.83 3.08
N HIS A 666 7.44 18.83 3.41
CA HIS A 666 6.17 19.09 2.74
C HIS A 666 6.10 20.53 2.23
N TYR A 667 5.84 20.69 0.93
CA TYR A 667 5.54 21.97 0.30
C TYR A 667 4.18 21.89 -0.40
N LEU A 668 3.23 22.65 0.12
CA LEU A 668 1.84 22.62 -0.29
C LEU A 668 1.48 23.98 -0.90
N ASN A 669 0.98 23.98 -2.13
CA ASN A 669 0.53 25.17 -2.83
C ASN A 669 -0.86 24.95 -3.40
N VAL A 670 -1.80 25.84 -3.06
CA VAL A 670 -3.18 25.80 -3.53
C VAL A 670 -3.51 26.91 -4.51
N GLY A 671 -4.64 26.74 -5.18
CA GLY A 671 -5.26 27.70 -6.08
C GLY A 671 -5.83 28.92 -5.36
N SER A 672 -6.89 29.49 -5.91
CA SER A 672 -7.49 30.73 -5.44
C SER A 672 -9.01 30.62 -5.33
N GLY A 673 -9.52 30.52 -4.11
CA GLY A 673 -10.95 30.41 -3.78
C GLY A 673 -11.21 30.57 -2.28
N ASP A 674 -12.25 29.88 -1.80
CA ASP A 674 -12.22 29.13 -0.53
C ASP A 674 -11.27 27.95 -0.80
N THR A 675 -10.09 27.90 -0.16
CA THR A 675 -9.06 26.86 -0.43
C THR A 675 -8.05 26.80 0.71
N ASP A 676 -7.69 25.60 1.18
CA ASP A 676 -6.79 25.41 2.31
C ASP A 676 -5.54 24.59 2.04
N GLY A 677 -4.45 25.02 2.69
CA GLY A 677 -3.18 24.32 2.60
C GLY A 677 -3.16 22.99 3.34
N MET A 678 -3.93 22.89 4.41
CA MET A 678 -4.21 21.69 5.19
C MET A 678 -5.58 21.89 5.85
N ASP A 679 -6.62 21.25 5.34
CA ASP A 679 -7.93 21.19 6.01
C ASP A 679 -8.10 19.88 6.79
N SER A 680 -8.97 19.91 7.80
CA SER A 680 -9.41 18.77 8.56
C SER A 680 -10.77 19.06 9.19
N ASN A 681 -11.78 18.24 8.87
CA ASN A 681 -13.08 18.26 9.57
C ASN A 681 -13.00 17.76 11.03
N GLY A 682 -11.82 17.77 11.65
CA GLY A 682 -11.55 17.32 13.00
C GLY A 682 -10.18 17.82 13.45
N GLU A 683 -9.30 16.91 13.87
CA GLU A 683 -8.03 17.27 14.51
C GLU A 683 -6.88 17.45 13.49
N LEU A 684 -6.21 18.61 13.56
CA LEU A 684 -5.01 18.91 12.77
C LEU A 684 -3.77 18.97 13.68
N THR A 685 -2.82 18.04 13.55
CA THR A 685 -1.58 18.02 14.36
C THR A 685 -0.32 18.06 13.49
N VAL A 686 0.50 19.10 13.66
CA VAL A 686 1.83 19.21 13.01
C VAL A 686 2.91 19.26 14.09
N SER A 687 3.38 18.09 14.49
CA SER A 687 4.31 17.88 15.61
C SER A 687 5.77 17.78 15.21
N GLY A 688 6.04 17.37 13.97
CA GLY A 688 7.37 17.33 13.37
C GLY A 688 7.36 17.72 11.90
N GLY A 689 8.40 17.32 11.16
CA GLY A 689 8.55 17.63 9.74
C GLY A 689 8.87 19.10 9.42
N VAL A 690 9.28 19.33 8.17
CA VAL A 690 9.47 20.67 7.59
C VAL A 690 8.27 20.97 6.71
N VAL A 691 7.39 21.87 7.14
CA VAL A 691 6.12 22.18 6.48
C VAL A 691 6.12 23.60 5.95
N ILE A 692 5.92 23.74 4.64
CA ILE A 692 5.71 25.02 3.96
C ILE A 692 4.35 24.99 3.28
N VAL A 693 3.55 26.02 3.50
CA VAL A 693 2.25 26.22 2.85
C VAL A 693 2.21 27.58 2.15
N GLU A 694 1.75 27.60 0.91
CA GLU A 694 1.46 28.81 0.12
C GLU A 694 0.01 28.82 -0.38
N CYS A 695 -0.85 29.63 0.24
CA CYS A 695 -2.28 29.75 -0.10
C CYS A 695 -2.63 31.10 -0.72
N GLN A 696 -3.50 31.11 -1.75
CA GLN A 696 -3.83 32.28 -2.58
C GLN A 696 -5.31 32.69 -2.52
N LEU A 697 -5.91 32.60 -1.32
CA LEU A 697 -7.28 33.02 -1.01
C LEU A 697 -7.73 34.26 -1.78
N SER A 698 -8.84 34.14 -2.52
CA SER A 698 -9.42 35.23 -3.32
C SER A 698 -10.80 35.70 -2.81
N GLY A 699 -11.05 35.49 -1.52
CA GLY A 699 -12.33 35.75 -0.87
C GLY A 699 -13.07 34.44 -0.61
N GLY A 700 -13.44 34.24 0.65
CA GLY A 700 -13.82 32.97 1.25
C GLY A 700 -13.63 33.05 2.76
N MET A 701 -13.68 31.91 3.43
CA MET A 701 -12.93 31.63 4.66
C MET A 701 -11.58 31.00 4.26
N GLY A 702 -10.92 30.29 5.17
CA GLY A 702 -9.78 29.44 4.86
C GLY A 702 -8.41 30.13 4.90
N GLY A 703 -7.37 29.32 4.78
CA GLY A 703 -6.06 29.64 5.33
C GLY A 703 -4.86 28.87 4.75
N SER A 704 -3.85 28.70 5.60
CA SER A 704 -2.74 27.77 5.39
C SER A 704 -2.94 26.46 6.17
N PHE A 705 -3.86 26.48 7.11
CA PHE A 705 -4.17 25.47 8.12
C PHE A 705 -5.57 25.80 8.64
N ASP A 706 -6.54 24.92 8.45
CA ASP A 706 -7.87 24.96 9.06
C ASP A 706 -8.16 23.62 9.79
N SER A 707 -9.15 23.64 10.70
CA SER A 707 -9.50 22.53 11.59
C SER A 707 -10.84 22.84 12.26
N ASP A 708 -11.89 22.05 11.96
CA ASP A 708 -13.18 22.08 12.68
C ASP A 708 -13.02 21.69 14.17
N GLY A 709 -11.96 20.94 14.50
CA GLY A 709 -11.58 20.50 15.84
C GLY A 709 -10.43 21.31 16.45
N THR A 710 -9.38 20.61 16.91
CA THR A 710 -8.20 21.23 17.51
C THR A 710 -7.01 21.23 16.55
N ALA A 711 -6.49 22.42 16.25
CA ALA A 711 -5.23 22.57 15.53
C ALA A 711 -4.01 22.72 16.47
N THR A 712 -3.13 21.72 16.50
CA THR A 712 -1.89 21.68 17.29
C THR A 712 -0.65 21.74 16.38
N LEU A 713 -0.13 22.95 16.15
CA LEU A 713 1.11 23.17 15.39
C LEU A 713 2.29 23.39 16.36
N SER A 714 3.14 22.37 16.54
CA SER A 714 4.25 22.38 17.51
C SER A 714 5.64 22.07 16.92
N SER A 715 5.72 21.57 15.69
CA SER A 715 6.98 21.51 14.92
C SER A 715 7.58 22.90 14.79
N LYS A 716 8.90 23.08 15.03
CA LYS A 716 9.60 24.38 14.91
C LYS A 716 9.74 24.86 13.45
N THR A 717 9.51 23.97 12.49
CA THR A 717 9.85 24.13 11.07
C THR A 717 8.59 24.24 10.21
N VAL A 718 7.65 25.08 10.64
CA VAL A 718 6.39 25.39 9.93
C VAL A 718 6.39 26.85 9.46
N LEU A 719 6.08 27.08 8.18
CA LEU A 719 5.74 28.41 7.64
C LEU A 719 4.49 28.33 6.76
N GLY A 720 3.45 29.08 7.10
CA GLY A 720 2.34 29.39 6.20
C GLY A 720 2.51 30.77 5.58
N PHE A 721 2.15 30.93 4.30
CA PHE A 721 2.17 32.17 3.53
C PHE A 721 0.79 32.42 2.93
N SER A 722 0.18 33.57 3.25
CA SER A 722 -1.18 33.91 2.77
C SER A 722 -1.39 35.43 2.59
N PRO A 723 -2.32 35.87 1.72
CA PRO A 723 -2.85 37.23 1.78
C PRO A 723 -3.65 37.51 3.06
N SER A 724 -4.36 36.49 3.60
CA SER A 724 -5.33 36.56 4.71
C SER A 724 -4.84 35.82 5.96
N THR A 725 -5.55 35.95 7.08
CA THR A 725 -5.27 35.14 8.28
C THR A 725 -5.75 33.72 8.08
N SER A 726 -4.97 32.74 8.54
CA SER A 726 -5.40 31.35 8.70
C SER A 726 -6.20 31.20 9.99
N GLU A 727 -7.14 30.27 10.00
CA GLU A 727 -7.95 29.85 11.14
C GLU A 727 -7.05 29.28 12.24
N ALA A 728 -6.15 28.35 11.88
CA ALA A 728 -5.19 27.76 12.79
C ALA A 728 -3.81 28.46 12.85
N GLY A 729 -3.13 28.29 13.98
CA GLY A 729 -1.73 28.70 14.18
C GLY A 729 -1.50 30.18 14.51
N THR A 730 -0.25 30.50 14.89
CA THR A 730 0.11 31.88 15.26
C THR A 730 0.29 32.73 14.02
N ASN A 731 -0.69 33.59 13.76
CA ASN A 731 -0.75 34.51 12.65
C ASN A 731 0.05 35.80 12.90
N TYR A 732 0.96 36.15 11.98
CA TYR A 732 1.80 37.35 12.03
C TYR A 732 1.53 38.29 10.85
N ASN A 733 1.52 39.61 11.12
CA ASN A 733 1.37 40.65 10.10
C ASN A 733 2.73 40.95 9.44
N VAL A 734 3.09 40.18 8.41
CA VAL A 734 4.38 40.29 7.71
C VAL A 734 4.12 40.41 6.21
N SER A 735 4.48 41.56 5.63
CA SER A 735 4.44 41.75 4.18
C SER A 735 5.58 40.98 3.50
N PHE A 736 5.24 40.04 2.63
CA PHE A 736 6.20 39.22 1.90
C PHE A 736 5.99 39.27 0.38
N SER A 737 7.01 38.88 -0.37
CA SER A 737 6.98 38.83 -1.83
C SER A 737 7.79 37.68 -2.38
N SER A 738 7.46 37.23 -3.59
CA SER A 738 8.18 36.16 -4.29
C SER A 738 9.59 36.51 -4.76
N SER A 739 10.14 37.65 -4.30
CA SER A 739 11.50 38.10 -4.61
C SER A 739 12.55 37.59 -3.61
N GLY A 740 12.21 37.47 -2.32
CA GLY A 740 13.15 37.21 -1.22
C GLY A 740 12.82 35.96 -0.40
N PHE A 741 13.71 35.60 0.53
CA PHE A 741 13.44 34.59 1.56
C PHE A 741 12.79 35.22 2.78
N TYR A 742 11.95 34.46 3.47
CA TYR A 742 11.25 34.84 4.69
C TYR A 742 11.20 33.67 5.66
N GLY A 743 11.18 33.98 6.97
CA GLY A 743 11.14 32.97 8.02
C GLY A 743 11.74 33.44 9.36
N ASN A 744 12.13 32.48 10.19
CA ASN A 744 12.64 32.65 11.55
C ASN A 744 14.02 31.97 11.70
N SER A 745 14.55 31.82 12.92
CA SER A 745 15.85 31.17 13.16
C SER A 745 15.89 29.65 12.91
N SER A 746 14.73 28.98 12.90
CA SER A 746 14.59 27.56 12.59
C SER A 746 14.31 27.27 11.12
N ILE A 747 13.68 28.17 10.36
CA ILE A 747 13.28 27.91 8.98
C ILE A 747 13.24 29.18 8.12
N ALA A 748 13.65 29.06 6.86
CA ALA A 748 13.51 30.08 5.83
C ALA A 748 13.11 29.49 4.48
N PHE A 749 12.17 30.13 3.81
CA PHE A 749 11.68 29.74 2.48
C PHE A 749 11.47 30.98 1.60
N LYS A 750 11.51 30.78 0.28
CA LYS A 750 11.19 31.82 -0.70
C LYS A 750 9.84 31.49 -1.34
N PRO A 751 8.77 32.26 -1.08
CA PRO A 751 7.45 31.99 -1.63
C PRO A 751 7.39 32.23 -3.15
N ALA A 752 6.45 31.56 -3.82
CA ALA A 752 5.96 31.81 -5.17
C ALA A 752 5.01 33.02 -5.18
N ILE A 753 4.27 33.19 -4.10
CA ILE A 753 3.18 34.16 -3.96
C ILE A 753 3.65 35.43 -3.22
N SER A 754 2.74 36.38 -3.02
CA SER A 754 2.99 37.63 -2.29
C SER A 754 1.77 37.97 -1.44
N GLY A 755 1.97 38.46 -0.21
CA GLY A 755 0.90 38.58 0.76
C GLY A 755 1.27 39.40 2.00
N SER A 756 0.43 39.32 3.03
CA SER A 756 0.53 40.17 4.22
C SER A 756 0.52 39.41 5.56
N LYS A 757 0.38 38.09 5.50
CA LYS A 757 0.14 37.22 6.65
C LYS A 757 1.02 35.98 6.56
N MET A 758 1.66 35.65 7.68
CA MET A 758 2.43 34.43 7.81
C MET A 758 2.04 33.67 9.06
N VAL A 759 1.90 32.35 8.96
CA VAL A 759 1.83 31.46 10.12
C VAL A 759 3.24 30.98 10.44
N SER A 760 3.62 30.98 11.72
CA SER A 760 4.93 30.48 12.19
C SER A 760 4.78 29.92 13.61
N THR A 761 5.40 28.78 13.87
CA THR A 761 5.41 28.12 15.19
C THR A 761 6.57 28.56 16.07
N ASN A 762 7.71 28.94 15.47
CA ASN A 762 8.90 29.40 16.20
C ASN A 762 9.12 30.92 16.05
N GLY A 763 8.27 31.69 16.73
CA GLY A 763 8.40 33.15 16.82
C GLY A 763 8.06 33.90 15.53
N THR A 764 8.19 35.23 15.59
CA THR A 764 7.81 36.15 14.50
C THR A 764 8.71 35.96 13.28
N PRO A 765 8.17 35.60 12.10
CA PRO A 765 8.94 35.52 10.87
C PRO A 765 9.26 36.92 10.32
N SER A 766 10.32 37.01 9.52
CA SER A 766 10.82 38.25 8.93
C SER A 766 11.53 37.99 7.60
N ALA A 767 11.97 39.04 6.89
CA ALA A 767 12.74 38.87 5.66
C ALA A 767 14.17 38.37 5.95
N VAL A 768 14.55 37.26 5.33
CA VAL A 768 15.84 36.58 5.52
C VAL A 768 16.78 36.99 4.39
N SER A 769 17.81 37.77 4.72
CA SER A 769 18.79 38.30 3.77
C SER A 769 19.97 37.38 3.46
N ASN A 770 20.16 36.33 4.27
CA ASN A 770 21.22 35.34 4.10
C ASN A 770 20.72 33.97 4.62
N THR A 771 20.90 32.91 3.82
CA THR A 771 20.55 31.53 4.20
C THR A 771 21.75 30.71 4.71
N SER A 772 22.95 31.28 4.80
CA SER A 772 24.13 30.57 5.32
C SER A 772 24.12 30.33 6.84
N SER A 773 23.07 30.75 7.55
CA SER A 773 22.84 30.51 8.99
C SER A 773 21.97 29.28 9.27
N TYR A 774 21.53 28.56 8.23
CA TYR A 774 20.77 27.32 8.35
C TYR A 774 21.69 26.14 8.06
N SER A 775 21.72 25.17 8.97
CA SER A 775 22.57 23.98 8.91
C SER A 775 22.11 22.96 7.89
N LYS A 776 20.83 22.97 7.52
CA LYS A 776 20.21 22.05 6.57
C LYS A 776 19.45 22.79 5.48
N ASN A 777 19.31 22.14 4.34
CA ASN A 777 18.37 22.53 3.29
C ASN A 777 17.77 21.28 2.64
N PHE A 778 16.61 21.43 2.03
CA PHE A 778 15.95 20.40 1.23
C PHE A 778 15.46 21.02 -0.08
N THR A 779 15.59 20.27 -1.19
CA THR A 779 15.12 20.69 -2.52
C THR A 779 13.94 19.81 -2.94
N PHE A 780 12.77 20.43 -3.07
CA PHE A 780 11.54 19.77 -3.50
C PHE A 780 11.57 19.42 -5.00
N PRO A 781 10.76 18.45 -5.48
CA PRO A 781 10.69 18.01 -6.89
C PRO A 781 10.65 19.10 -7.97
N GLY A 782 9.95 20.21 -7.74
CA GLY A 782 9.86 21.39 -8.60
C GLY A 782 11.05 22.34 -8.52
N GLY A 783 12.11 21.98 -7.78
CA GLY A 783 13.35 22.74 -7.63
C GLY A 783 13.30 23.86 -6.57
N ARG A 784 12.25 23.91 -5.75
CA ARG A 784 12.16 24.86 -4.63
C ARG A 784 13.06 24.44 -3.48
N ILE A 785 13.67 25.39 -2.77
CA ILE A 785 14.60 25.10 -1.66
C ILE A 785 14.09 25.71 -0.36
N VAL A 786 13.95 24.88 0.67
CA VAL A 786 13.75 25.29 2.07
C VAL A 786 15.07 25.14 2.84
N TYR A 787 15.35 26.10 3.72
CA TYR A 787 16.53 26.13 4.59
C TYR A 787 16.07 26.03 6.04
N TYR A 788 16.71 25.21 6.88
CA TYR A 788 16.23 24.96 8.24
C TYR A 788 17.32 24.53 9.24
N ASN A 789 16.94 24.56 10.52
CA ASN A 789 17.67 24.10 11.71
C ASN A 789 16.72 23.26 12.59
N ASN A 790 17.26 22.25 13.29
CA ASN A 790 16.54 21.44 14.28
C ASN A 790 16.30 22.18 15.60
#